data_AF-A0A2S8P6N4-F1
#
_entry.id   AF-A0A2S8P6N4-F1
#
_cell.length_a   1.000
_cell.length_b   1.000
_cell.length_c   1.000
_cell.angle_alpha   90.00
_cell.angle_beta   90.00
_cell.angle_gamma   90.00
#
_symmetry.space_group_name_H-M   'P 1'
#
loop_
_entity.id
_entity.type
_entity.pdbx_description
1 polymer ?
#
loop_
_entity_poly.entity_id
_entity_poly.type
_entity_poly.pdbx_seq_one_letter_code
_entity_poly.pdbx_strand_id
1 'polypeptide(L)'
;MTTYFSEPQSMYYRFGEDQDQVLKVLAERYIGANAQADFVYRVFQKSGILQNEKGLYDLNLGNRFPDAPKDHISYAAALVWGDEDRNLDVLVRCYGPVRFYFNEQLAYRSTVMDEISPDATVKLSIDIKPGWNTIWLEMKNTPAGFGCQFGSDEGKVRILNIFAPFEERQGQAGWIYSKPISAKELPTLRSGESSISYGIGNSDVNLLGNEAEHSLEWLPETDWSDDNKAKPTLERIYGHLPGRHAYAWTQLNNSDSTGSLVQLTGQSSGSLSVWIGGKRVAQVKEAGPFEVDVAAVYGRSDLLVRSECNDSEESWHFNLNAMVLGKPLQLELPQRVHGALGESWLYAGPFESETEPDVQDLIRTDRLYKTSRTQESAETESKQTQIEHTYWRLDRPDAWIRPYYENAMLSNKWTVGSVTNYGRWDYPLGVTVYGLLQTGRHLQRPDITRYAAEHVQACTRMYEYSLWDREQYGFPAVNQQLVMLKMLDNCGSFGSAMLEAYSECKEPTFLPIAKRIADFMLSRLERKEDGAFYRKCIGEYAENTMWADDLYMSTPFLVRYARVTGDSSALDEAARQFSLYRKYLFMPEFKIMSHVYDFKYGQATQIPWGRGNGWTLFSLTEVLEALPIEHPERPALITFFNELCEGYAALQGESGLWHQVLNDPQTYEEASCTAMFAYGFSRGVRFGWFTDPEVYVTAAQRAWQGLVCKAIDRQGNVHGVCSGSRYAFTAEYYDKDLRTVTNDNHGIGIMMLAGTEVAKMKKHLAERKTESSPAVSHS
;
A
#
# COMPACT_ATOMS: atom_id res chain seq x y z
N MET A 1 9.09 33.37 14.97
CA MET A 1 8.33 32.28 15.61
C MET A 1 7.31 31.76 14.63
N THR A 2 7.27 30.44 14.42
CA THR A 2 6.26 29.82 13.55
C THR A 2 4.98 29.63 14.37
N THR A 3 3.86 30.13 13.85
CA THR A 3 2.53 29.96 14.47
C THR A 3 1.58 29.44 13.39
N TYR A 4 1.12 28.19 13.54
CA TYR A 4 0.27 27.54 12.54
C TYR A 4 -1.22 27.86 12.72
N PHE A 5 -1.64 28.19 13.94
CA PHE A 5 -3.01 28.53 14.31
C PHE A 5 -3.03 29.49 15.52
N SER A 6 -4.16 30.15 15.76
CA SER A 6 -4.32 31.09 16.89
C SER A 6 -4.41 30.35 18.23
N GLU A 7 -4.03 30.99 19.35
CA GLU A 7 -4.06 30.37 20.68
C GLU A 7 -5.42 29.70 21.04
N PRO A 8 -6.61 30.30 20.77
CA PRO A 8 -7.90 29.65 21.03
C PRO A 8 -8.16 28.38 20.19
N GLN A 9 -7.39 28.17 19.13
CA GLN A 9 -7.40 26.95 18.33
C GLN A 9 -6.41 25.90 18.83
N SER A 10 -5.54 26.21 19.80
CA SER A 10 -4.56 25.25 20.32
C SER A 10 -5.19 24.17 21.20
N MET A 11 -4.55 23.00 21.25
CA MET A 11 -4.94 21.96 22.19
C MET A 11 -4.68 22.40 23.64
N TYR A 12 -3.63 23.19 23.88
CA TYR A 12 -3.32 23.78 25.18
C TYR A 12 -4.45 24.69 25.71
N TYR A 13 -5.04 25.55 24.87
CA TYR A 13 -6.16 26.38 25.29
C TYR A 13 -7.37 25.52 25.73
N ARG A 14 -7.56 24.36 25.09
CA ARG A 14 -8.70 23.49 25.37
C ARG A 14 -8.51 22.59 26.58
N PHE A 15 -7.34 21.98 26.73
CA PHE A 15 -7.06 20.94 27.73
C PHE A 15 -5.80 21.17 28.56
N GLY A 16 -5.10 22.30 28.36
CA GLY A 16 -3.81 22.57 28.97
C GLY A 16 -2.78 21.51 28.58
N GLU A 17 -2.11 20.97 29.59
CA GLU A 17 -1.17 19.85 29.44
C GLU A 17 -1.78 18.49 29.81
N ASP A 18 -3.11 18.31 29.76
CA ASP A 18 -3.71 16.98 29.95
C ASP A 18 -3.35 16.07 28.77
N GLN A 19 -2.29 15.26 28.94
CA GLN A 19 -1.79 14.36 27.89
C GLN A 19 -2.88 13.39 27.43
N ASP A 20 -3.72 12.89 28.34
CA ASP A 20 -4.70 11.85 28.02
C ASP A 20 -5.80 12.40 27.11
N GLN A 21 -6.28 13.62 27.36
CA GLN A 21 -7.25 14.29 26.48
C GLN A 21 -6.63 14.61 25.11
N VAL A 22 -5.39 15.10 25.06
CA VAL A 22 -4.70 15.39 23.78
C VAL A 22 -4.54 14.11 22.95
N LEU A 23 -4.05 13.03 23.57
CA LEU A 23 -3.84 11.73 22.92
C LEU A 23 -5.14 11.14 22.38
N LYS A 24 -6.23 11.23 23.16
CA LYS A 24 -7.56 10.80 22.73
C LYS A 24 -7.98 11.52 21.44
N VAL A 25 -7.88 12.84 21.41
CA VAL A 25 -8.32 13.64 20.25
C VAL A 25 -7.44 13.39 19.02
N LEU A 26 -6.12 13.23 19.19
CA LEU A 26 -5.21 12.86 18.10
C LEU A 26 -5.59 11.50 17.46
N ALA A 27 -5.80 10.48 18.29
CA ALA A 27 -6.14 9.14 17.82
C ALA A 27 -7.52 9.13 17.15
N GLU A 28 -8.53 9.75 17.76
CA GLU A 28 -9.89 9.84 17.21
C GLU A 28 -9.93 10.64 15.90
N ARG A 29 -9.14 11.73 15.80
CA ARG A 29 -9.01 12.51 14.56
C ARG A 29 -8.41 11.68 13.43
N TYR A 30 -7.34 10.93 13.70
CA TYR A 30 -6.70 10.08 12.71
C TYR A 30 -7.63 8.94 12.25
N ILE A 31 -8.22 8.20 13.19
CA ILE A 31 -9.15 7.10 12.88
C ILE A 31 -10.34 7.62 12.08
N GLY A 32 -10.93 8.75 12.49
CA GLY A 32 -12.05 9.36 11.77
C GLY A 32 -11.71 9.84 10.36
N ALA A 33 -10.45 10.22 10.10
CA ALA A 33 -9.98 10.58 8.76
C ALA A 33 -9.63 9.36 7.89
N ASN A 34 -9.37 8.21 8.50
CA ASN A 34 -8.90 6.99 7.83
C ASN A 34 -9.83 5.83 8.17
N ALA A 35 -11.10 5.93 7.78
CA ALA A 35 -12.09 4.90 8.07
C ALA A 35 -11.64 3.52 7.54
N GLN A 36 -12.04 2.47 8.26
CA GLN A 36 -11.79 1.08 7.86
C GLN A 36 -12.59 0.79 6.59
N ALA A 37 -11.91 0.84 5.45
CA ALA A 37 -12.46 0.50 4.15
C ALA A 37 -11.53 -0.51 3.49
N ASP A 38 -12.11 -1.60 2.98
CA ASP A 38 -11.35 -2.62 2.26
C ASP A 38 -10.88 -2.11 0.88
N PHE A 39 -10.03 -2.91 0.24
CA PHE A 39 -9.58 -2.66 -1.13
C PHE A 39 -10.75 -2.55 -2.11
N VAL A 40 -10.60 -1.72 -3.13
CA VAL A 40 -11.55 -1.66 -4.23
C VAL A 40 -11.24 -2.79 -5.20
N TYR A 41 -12.17 -3.71 -5.39
CA TYR A 41 -12.05 -4.78 -6.37
C TYR A 41 -12.55 -4.31 -7.74
N ARG A 42 -11.78 -4.62 -8.79
CA ARG A 42 -12.11 -4.25 -10.16
C ARG A 42 -11.90 -5.43 -11.08
N VAL A 43 -12.68 -5.48 -12.16
CA VAL A 43 -12.41 -6.36 -13.29
C VAL A 43 -11.11 -5.92 -13.94
N PHE A 44 -10.25 -6.88 -14.27
CA PHE A 44 -9.02 -6.68 -15.02
C PHE A 44 -8.88 -7.80 -16.05
N GLN A 45 -8.65 -7.45 -17.31
CA GLN A 45 -8.48 -8.43 -18.37
C GLN A 45 -7.00 -8.69 -18.61
N LYS A 46 -6.56 -9.94 -18.38
CA LYS A 46 -5.15 -10.33 -18.50
C LYS A 46 -4.60 -10.19 -19.92
N SER A 47 -5.47 -10.29 -20.92
CA SER A 47 -5.16 -10.04 -22.34
C SER A 47 -4.86 -8.57 -22.66
N GLY A 48 -5.22 -7.63 -21.77
CA GLY A 48 -4.98 -6.20 -21.90
C GLY A 48 -3.50 -5.80 -21.74
N ILE A 49 -3.26 -4.51 -21.49
CA ILE A 49 -1.91 -3.97 -21.26
C ILE A 49 -1.46 -4.26 -19.82
N LEU A 50 -0.34 -4.99 -19.69
CA LEU A 50 0.28 -5.33 -18.40
C LEU A 50 1.36 -4.32 -18.03
N GLN A 51 1.72 -4.30 -16.75
CA GLN A 51 2.86 -3.51 -16.26
C GLN A 51 4.14 -4.35 -16.28
N ASN A 52 5.30 -3.69 -16.37
CA ASN A 52 6.59 -4.32 -16.11
C ASN A 52 7.00 -4.20 -14.64
N GLU A 53 8.17 -4.75 -14.28
CA GLU A 53 8.70 -4.73 -12.90
C GLU A 53 8.96 -3.33 -12.33
N LYS A 54 8.97 -2.29 -13.17
CA LYS A 54 9.11 -0.88 -12.75
C LYS A 54 7.75 -0.20 -12.56
N GLY A 55 6.65 -0.88 -12.86
CA GLY A 55 5.29 -0.34 -12.79
C GLY A 55 4.88 0.45 -14.04
N LEU A 56 5.65 0.39 -15.13
CA LEU A 56 5.26 1.01 -16.40
C LEU A 56 4.39 0.04 -17.19
N TYR A 57 3.23 0.49 -17.66
CA TYR A 57 2.39 -0.22 -18.61
C TYR A 57 3.14 -0.38 -19.93
N ASP A 58 3.21 -1.60 -20.45
CA ASP A 58 3.96 -1.93 -21.65
C ASP A 58 3.03 -2.06 -22.86
N LEU A 59 2.88 -0.96 -23.60
CA LEU A 59 2.13 -0.88 -24.85
C LEU A 59 3.03 -1.22 -26.04
N ASN A 60 3.75 -2.35 -25.99
CA ASN A 60 4.51 -2.85 -27.14
C ASN A 60 3.57 -3.42 -28.21
N LEU A 61 3.07 -2.54 -29.08
CA LEU A 61 2.13 -2.90 -30.13
C LEU A 61 2.79 -3.66 -31.28
N GLY A 62 4.11 -3.54 -31.45
CA GLY A 62 4.86 -4.34 -32.42
C GLY A 62 4.80 -5.83 -32.12
N ASN A 63 4.86 -6.21 -30.84
CA ASN A 63 4.70 -7.61 -30.42
C ASN A 63 3.25 -8.09 -30.54
N ARG A 64 2.27 -7.20 -30.31
CA ARG A 64 0.85 -7.54 -30.37
C ARG A 64 0.31 -7.63 -31.80
N PHE A 65 0.85 -6.80 -32.70
CA PHE A 65 0.46 -6.74 -34.10
C PHE A 65 1.72 -6.82 -35.00
N PRO A 66 2.40 -7.98 -35.04
CA PRO A 66 3.64 -8.14 -35.81
C PRO A 66 3.44 -7.88 -37.31
N ASP A 67 2.24 -8.19 -37.81
CA ASP A 67 1.86 -8.04 -39.22
C ASP A 67 1.25 -6.67 -39.54
N ALA A 68 1.20 -5.74 -38.59
CA ALA A 68 0.69 -4.39 -38.83
C ALA A 68 1.52 -3.71 -39.93
N PRO A 69 0.89 -3.16 -40.99
CA PRO A 69 1.65 -2.44 -42.01
C PRO A 69 2.36 -1.22 -41.41
N LYS A 70 3.50 -0.87 -42.00
CA LYS A 70 4.18 0.38 -41.66
C LYS A 70 3.27 1.55 -42.04
N ASP A 71 3.41 2.64 -41.31
CA ASP A 71 2.53 3.82 -41.33
C ASP A 71 1.14 3.64 -40.71
N HIS A 72 0.74 2.45 -40.27
CA HIS A 72 -0.50 2.30 -39.50
C HIS A 72 -0.37 2.92 -38.11
N ILE A 73 -1.51 3.36 -37.57
CA ILE A 73 -1.64 3.98 -36.26
C ILE A 73 -2.52 3.10 -35.39
N SER A 74 -2.17 2.98 -34.11
CA SER A 74 -3.06 2.45 -33.08
C SER A 74 -3.15 3.45 -31.95
N TYR A 75 -4.32 3.49 -31.32
CA TYR A 75 -4.62 4.38 -30.22
C TYR A 75 -4.71 3.60 -28.93
N ALA A 76 -4.31 4.19 -27.82
CA ALA A 76 -4.62 3.68 -26.49
C ALA A 76 -5.27 4.76 -25.65
N ALA A 77 -6.27 4.37 -24.87
CA ALA A 77 -7.07 5.28 -24.09
C ALA A 77 -7.27 4.76 -22.66
N ALA A 78 -7.37 5.71 -21.73
CA ALA A 78 -7.39 5.44 -20.31
C ALA A 78 -8.03 6.61 -19.54
N LEU A 79 -8.59 6.30 -18.38
CA LEU A 79 -9.07 7.26 -17.40
C LEU A 79 -8.24 7.18 -16.11
N VAL A 80 -8.05 8.32 -15.47
CA VAL A 80 -7.44 8.44 -14.15
C VAL A 80 -8.35 9.28 -13.27
N TRP A 81 -8.74 8.74 -12.12
CA TRP A 81 -9.45 9.51 -11.10
C TRP A 81 -8.47 10.33 -10.26
N GLY A 82 -8.80 11.60 -10.03
CA GLY A 82 -8.15 12.46 -9.05
C GLY A 82 -9.14 12.94 -7.99
N ASP A 83 -8.80 12.80 -6.72
CA ASP A 83 -9.64 13.33 -5.63
C ASP A 83 -9.47 14.84 -5.44
N GLU A 84 -8.30 15.36 -5.80
CA GLU A 84 -7.92 16.76 -5.68
C GLU A 84 -6.86 17.13 -6.71
N ASP A 85 -6.50 18.42 -6.78
CA ASP A 85 -5.39 18.89 -7.61
C ASP A 85 -4.06 18.26 -7.16
N ARG A 86 -3.45 17.49 -8.05
CA ARG A 86 -2.21 16.76 -7.78
C ARG A 86 -1.28 16.78 -8.98
N ASN A 87 -0.03 17.12 -8.74
CA ASN A 87 1.03 16.95 -9.73
C ASN A 87 1.62 15.53 -9.65
N LEU A 88 1.80 14.89 -10.80
CA LEU A 88 2.41 13.58 -10.92
C LEU A 88 3.42 13.57 -12.06
N ASP A 89 4.61 13.08 -11.78
CA ASP A 89 5.58 12.79 -12.83
C ASP A 89 5.31 11.41 -13.44
N VAL A 90 5.25 11.35 -14.77
CA VAL A 90 5.11 10.13 -15.56
C VAL A 90 6.33 9.93 -16.47
N LEU A 91 6.64 8.67 -16.76
CA LEU A 91 7.72 8.24 -17.62
C LEU A 91 7.13 7.69 -18.92
N VAL A 92 7.70 8.12 -20.06
CA VAL A 92 7.39 7.61 -21.39
C VAL A 92 8.67 7.07 -22.02
N ARG A 93 8.63 5.84 -22.51
CA ARG A 93 9.72 5.19 -23.27
C ARG A 93 9.18 4.75 -24.61
N CYS A 94 9.66 5.34 -25.69
CA CYS A 94 9.08 5.13 -27.01
C CYS A 94 9.69 3.90 -27.68
N TYR A 95 8.85 3.05 -28.28
CA TYR A 95 9.29 2.04 -29.25
C TYR A 95 9.22 2.59 -30.68
N GLY A 96 8.40 3.61 -30.92
CA GLY A 96 8.27 4.33 -32.17
C GLY A 96 7.60 5.69 -31.93
N PRO A 97 7.17 6.39 -32.98
CA PRO A 97 6.55 7.70 -32.82
C PRO A 97 5.29 7.66 -31.95
N VAL A 98 5.25 8.54 -30.94
CA VAL A 98 4.18 8.66 -29.95
C VAL A 98 3.74 10.11 -29.81
N ARG A 99 2.42 10.33 -29.74
CA ARG A 99 1.83 11.57 -29.22
C ARG A 99 0.98 11.24 -28.01
N PHE A 100 1.21 11.95 -26.92
CA PHE A 100 0.50 11.80 -25.66
C PHE A 100 -0.33 13.05 -25.40
N TYR A 101 -1.62 12.84 -25.19
CA TYR A 101 -2.59 13.85 -24.83
C TYR A 101 -3.11 13.56 -23.42
N PHE A 102 -3.19 14.60 -22.61
CA PHE A 102 -3.72 14.56 -21.25
C PHE A 102 -4.79 15.64 -21.12
N ASN A 103 -6.01 15.26 -20.71
CA ASN A 103 -7.17 16.17 -20.70
C ASN A 103 -7.28 16.96 -22.00
N GLU A 104 -7.34 16.24 -23.12
CA GLU A 104 -7.55 16.79 -24.46
C GLU A 104 -6.40 17.67 -24.99
N GLN A 105 -5.36 17.92 -24.20
CA GLN A 105 -4.21 18.75 -24.57
C GLN A 105 -3.00 17.91 -24.93
N LEU A 106 -2.30 18.26 -26.01
CA LEU A 106 -1.05 17.60 -26.40
C LEU A 106 0.03 17.91 -25.35
N ALA A 107 0.31 16.93 -24.48
CA ALA A 107 1.30 17.03 -23.42
C ALA A 107 2.70 16.67 -23.91
N TYR A 108 2.81 15.75 -24.88
CA TYR A 108 4.09 15.31 -25.40
C TYR A 108 3.99 14.76 -26.83
N ARG A 109 5.06 14.99 -27.60
CA ARG A 109 5.30 14.40 -28.91
C ARG A 109 6.74 13.90 -28.95
N SER A 110 6.93 12.66 -29.37
CA SER A 110 8.26 12.06 -29.51
C SER A 110 9.16 12.83 -30.48
N THR A 111 10.43 12.91 -30.11
CA THR A 111 11.51 13.35 -30.99
C THR A 111 12.19 12.16 -31.65
N VAL A 112 12.98 12.42 -32.69
CA VAL A 112 13.78 11.37 -33.34
C VAL A 112 14.67 10.62 -32.34
N MET A 113 15.23 11.31 -31.34
CA MET A 113 16.07 10.67 -30.33
C MET A 113 15.29 9.74 -29.41
N ASP A 114 14.06 10.11 -29.05
CA ASP A 114 13.20 9.26 -28.22
C ASP A 114 12.80 7.98 -28.98
N GLU A 115 12.63 8.08 -30.30
CA GLU A 115 12.17 7.00 -31.17
C GLU A 115 13.25 5.97 -31.49
N ILE A 116 14.51 6.40 -31.67
CA ILE A 116 15.61 5.51 -32.12
C ILE A 116 16.47 4.98 -30.97
N SER A 117 16.34 5.55 -29.78
CA SER A 117 17.15 5.18 -28.61
C SER A 117 16.34 4.30 -27.65
N PRO A 118 16.61 2.98 -27.57
CA PRO A 118 15.81 2.06 -26.77
C PRO A 118 15.77 2.38 -25.27
N ASP A 119 16.81 3.06 -24.76
CA ASP A 119 16.93 3.42 -23.35
C ASP A 119 16.44 4.83 -23.03
N ALA A 120 16.04 5.62 -24.04
CA ALA A 120 15.52 6.96 -23.82
C ALA A 120 14.27 6.92 -22.94
N THR A 121 14.31 7.67 -21.84
CA THR A 121 13.18 7.84 -20.92
C THR A 121 12.87 9.31 -20.83
N VAL A 122 11.67 9.69 -21.23
CA VAL A 122 11.16 11.05 -21.08
C VAL A 122 10.36 11.13 -19.79
N LYS A 123 10.70 12.10 -18.95
CA LYS A 123 9.96 12.41 -17.72
C LYS A 123 9.10 13.64 -17.95
N LEU A 124 7.78 13.48 -17.76
CA LEU A 124 6.78 14.53 -17.97
C LEU A 124 6.03 14.77 -16.67
N SER A 125 5.68 16.02 -16.40
CA SER A 125 4.86 16.38 -15.24
C SER A 125 3.44 16.64 -15.72
N ILE A 126 2.45 15.96 -15.11
CA ILE A 126 1.02 16.12 -15.40
C ILE A 126 0.27 16.62 -14.16
N ASP A 127 -0.72 17.47 -14.37
CA ASP A 127 -1.56 18.03 -13.30
C ASP A 127 -2.93 17.36 -13.30
N ILE A 128 -3.08 16.33 -12.47
CA ILE A 128 -4.35 15.62 -12.26
C ILE A 128 -5.32 16.56 -11.56
N LYS A 129 -6.50 16.72 -12.15
CA LYS A 129 -7.60 17.54 -11.62
C LYS A 129 -8.61 16.70 -10.84
N PRO A 130 -9.38 17.30 -9.92
CA PRO A 130 -10.50 16.61 -9.29
C PRO A 130 -11.45 16.02 -10.34
N GLY A 131 -11.82 14.76 -10.19
CA GLY A 131 -12.67 14.01 -11.11
C GLY A 131 -11.91 13.14 -12.12
N TRP A 132 -12.58 12.82 -13.23
CA TRP A 132 -12.00 12.00 -14.30
C TRP A 132 -11.06 12.84 -15.17
N ASN A 133 -9.84 12.33 -15.34
CA ASN A 133 -8.83 12.86 -16.25
C ASN A 133 -8.63 11.85 -17.39
N THR A 134 -8.47 12.34 -18.61
CA THR A 134 -8.34 11.51 -19.82
C THR A 134 -6.88 11.38 -20.23
N ILE A 135 -6.51 10.15 -20.63
CA ILE A 135 -5.23 9.86 -21.27
C ILE A 135 -5.49 9.27 -22.64
N TRP A 136 -4.84 9.84 -23.65
CA TRP A 136 -4.90 9.36 -25.02
C TRP A 136 -3.49 9.29 -25.63
N LEU A 137 -3.15 8.12 -26.18
CA LEU A 137 -1.89 7.85 -26.85
C LEU A 137 -2.17 7.53 -28.32
N GLU A 138 -1.55 8.30 -29.23
CA GLU A 138 -1.46 7.97 -30.65
C GLU A 138 -0.07 7.39 -30.92
N MET A 139 -0.01 6.15 -31.42
CA MET A 139 1.24 5.43 -31.66
C MET A 139 1.30 5.00 -33.11
N LYS A 140 2.39 5.34 -33.81
CA LYS A 140 2.57 5.01 -35.23
C LYS A 140 3.57 3.86 -35.41
N ASN A 141 3.22 2.89 -36.24
CA ASN A 141 4.12 1.80 -36.60
C ASN A 141 5.14 2.26 -37.64
N THR A 142 6.42 2.14 -37.31
CA THR A 142 7.55 2.47 -38.18
C THR A 142 8.58 1.35 -38.18
N PRO A 143 9.64 1.43 -39.00
CA PRO A 143 10.76 0.50 -38.88
C PRO A 143 11.50 0.57 -37.52
N ALA A 144 11.47 1.72 -36.83
CA ALA A 144 12.08 1.86 -35.51
C ALA A 144 11.32 1.07 -34.43
N GLY A 145 9.99 1.00 -34.57
CA GLY A 145 9.11 0.17 -33.75
C GLY A 145 7.71 0.75 -33.66
N PHE A 146 6.93 0.21 -32.72
CA PHE A 146 5.49 0.49 -32.59
C PHE A 146 5.03 0.38 -31.13
N GLY A 147 4.65 1.52 -30.55
CA GLY A 147 4.13 1.60 -29.18
C GLY A 147 5.04 2.35 -28.20
N CYS A 148 4.78 2.20 -26.90
CA CYS A 148 5.59 2.78 -25.83
C CYS A 148 5.42 2.06 -24.48
N GLN A 149 6.26 2.39 -23.50
CA GLN A 149 5.98 2.16 -22.09
C GLN A 149 5.52 3.47 -21.43
N PHE A 150 4.53 3.40 -20.55
CA PHE A 150 3.94 4.54 -19.87
C PHE A 150 3.65 4.23 -18.40
N GLY A 151 3.97 5.12 -17.46
CA GLY A 151 3.57 4.97 -16.07
C GLY A 151 4.14 6.05 -15.16
N SER A 152 3.80 6.02 -13.88
CA SER A 152 4.34 6.96 -12.89
C SER A 152 5.83 6.75 -12.64
N ASP A 153 6.57 7.85 -12.46
CA ASP A 153 7.89 7.79 -11.84
C ASP A 153 7.75 7.31 -10.38
N GLU A 154 8.68 6.48 -9.91
CA GLU A 154 8.62 5.84 -8.58
C GLU A 154 7.28 5.12 -8.30
N GLY A 155 6.76 4.33 -9.25
CA GLY A 155 5.42 3.71 -9.18
C GLY A 155 5.11 2.83 -7.95
N LYS A 156 6.11 2.48 -7.14
CA LYS A 156 5.91 1.85 -5.82
C LYS A 156 5.33 2.80 -4.76
N VAL A 157 5.57 4.10 -4.91
CA VAL A 157 5.20 5.16 -3.97
C VAL A 157 4.14 6.07 -4.59
N ARG A 158 4.28 6.37 -5.88
CA ARG A 158 3.37 7.22 -6.66
C ARG A 158 2.46 6.36 -7.51
N ILE A 159 1.45 5.75 -6.88
CA ILE A 159 0.55 4.82 -7.57
C ILE A 159 -0.23 5.56 -8.67
N LEU A 160 -0.25 4.96 -9.86
CA LEU A 160 -1.06 5.35 -11.00
C LEU A 160 -1.86 4.14 -11.50
N ASN A 161 -3.07 3.98 -10.97
CA ASN A 161 -4.04 3.04 -11.49
C ASN A 161 -4.84 3.72 -12.59
N ILE A 162 -4.98 2.99 -13.68
CA ILE A 162 -5.66 3.41 -14.89
C ILE A 162 -6.92 2.57 -15.07
N PHE A 163 -7.97 3.22 -15.54
CA PHE A 163 -9.28 2.62 -15.75
C PHE A 163 -9.66 2.68 -17.22
N ALA A 164 -10.42 1.67 -17.66
CA ALA A 164 -10.93 1.63 -19.02
C ALA A 164 -11.96 2.76 -19.20
N PRO A 165 -11.91 3.49 -20.32
CA PRO A 165 -12.93 4.47 -20.69
C PRO A 165 -14.21 3.78 -21.18
N PHE A 166 -15.22 4.59 -21.49
CA PHE A 166 -16.56 4.21 -21.96
C PHE A 166 -17.52 3.65 -20.92
N GLU A 167 -18.82 3.86 -21.16
CA GLU A 167 -19.91 3.40 -20.29
C GLU A 167 -19.91 1.87 -20.13
N GLU A 168 -19.68 1.13 -21.22
CA GLU A 168 -19.71 -0.33 -21.27
C GLU A 168 -18.60 -0.99 -20.42
N ARG A 169 -17.52 -0.26 -20.14
CA ARG A 169 -16.35 -0.73 -19.37
C ARG A 169 -16.21 0.00 -18.04
N GLN A 170 -17.22 0.78 -17.63
CA GLN A 170 -17.11 1.68 -16.49
C GLN A 170 -16.66 0.94 -15.21
N GLY A 171 -15.53 1.40 -14.66
CA GLY A 171 -14.95 0.88 -13.43
C GLY A 171 -14.00 -0.31 -13.60
N GLN A 172 -13.86 -0.86 -14.80
CA GLN A 172 -12.83 -1.83 -15.15
C GLN A 172 -11.43 -1.19 -15.06
N ALA A 173 -10.44 -1.94 -14.57
CA ALA A 173 -9.05 -1.53 -14.53
C ALA A 173 -8.31 -1.90 -15.83
N GLY A 174 -7.33 -1.08 -16.20
CA GLY A 174 -6.46 -1.29 -17.36
C GLY A 174 -6.74 -0.35 -18.53
N TRP A 175 -5.86 -0.41 -19.53
CA TRP A 175 -5.98 0.34 -20.77
C TRP A 175 -6.88 -0.37 -21.77
N ILE A 176 -7.50 0.42 -22.64
CA ILE A 176 -7.97 -0.08 -23.93
C ILE A 176 -7.02 0.38 -25.04
N TYR A 177 -6.96 -0.38 -26.13
CA TYR A 177 -6.18 -0.04 -27.30
C TYR A 177 -6.85 -0.51 -28.59
N SER A 178 -6.69 0.23 -29.69
CA SER A 178 -7.34 -0.08 -30.95
C SER A 178 -6.51 -1.07 -31.78
N LYS A 179 -7.15 -1.82 -32.66
CA LYS A 179 -6.42 -2.46 -33.78
C LYS A 179 -5.74 -1.39 -34.67
N PRO A 180 -4.66 -1.73 -35.39
CA PRO A 180 -3.95 -0.79 -36.24
C PRO A 180 -4.80 -0.38 -37.47
N ILE A 181 -5.01 0.92 -37.65
CA ILE A 181 -5.72 1.49 -38.81
C ILE A 181 -4.76 2.28 -39.70
N SER A 182 -5.16 2.51 -40.95
CA SER A 182 -4.37 3.33 -41.88
C SER A 182 -4.26 4.77 -41.37
N ALA A 183 -3.07 5.39 -41.42
CA ALA A 183 -2.92 6.82 -41.04
C ALA A 183 -3.73 7.80 -41.90
N LYS A 184 -4.31 7.33 -43.02
CA LYS A 184 -5.24 8.11 -43.86
C LYS A 184 -6.67 8.07 -43.33
N GLU A 185 -6.99 7.10 -42.49
CA GLU A 185 -8.26 6.98 -41.80
C GLU A 185 -8.14 7.78 -40.50
N LEU A 186 -8.73 8.97 -40.47
CA LEU A 186 -8.96 9.66 -39.21
C LEU A 186 -10.04 8.87 -38.47
N PRO A 187 -9.87 8.55 -37.19
CA PRO A 187 -10.99 7.96 -36.47
C PRO A 187 -12.17 8.96 -36.44
N THR A 188 -13.38 8.46 -36.29
CA THR A 188 -14.61 9.27 -36.41
C THR A 188 -15.64 8.83 -35.39
N LEU A 189 -16.51 9.74 -34.95
CA LEU A 189 -17.72 9.39 -34.21
C LEU A 189 -18.79 8.90 -35.21
N ARG A 190 -19.47 7.80 -34.87
CA ARG A 190 -20.62 7.24 -35.59
C ARG A 190 -21.90 7.99 -35.21
N SER A 191 -21.96 9.31 -35.41
CA SER A 191 -23.22 10.05 -35.25
C SER A 191 -24.03 10.01 -36.55
N GLY A 192 -25.33 9.73 -36.46
CA GLY A 192 -26.25 9.61 -37.59
C GLY A 192 -26.06 10.67 -38.68
N GLU A 193 -25.92 10.17 -39.92
CA GLU A 193 -25.92 10.89 -41.20
C GLU A 193 -24.76 11.85 -41.55
N SER A 194 -23.74 12.04 -40.70
CA SER A 194 -22.48 12.66 -41.17
C SER A 194 -21.24 12.24 -40.38
N SER A 195 -20.20 11.81 -41.09
CA SER A 195 -18.87 11.52 -40.53
C SER A 195 -18.12 12.82 -40.26
N ILE A 196 -17.91 13.18 -39.00
CA ILE A 196 -17.00 14.29 -38.62
C ILE A 196 -15.59 13.70 -38.50
N SER A 197 -14.64 14.23 -39.28
CA SER A 197 -13.24 13.80 -39.26
C SER A 197 -12.43 14.52 -38.18
N TYR A 198 -11.54 13.80 -37.48
CA TYR A 198 -10.69 14.40 -36.46
C TYR A 198 -9.65 15.36 -37.06
N GLY A 199 -9.73 16.64 -36.72
CA GLY A 199 -8.71 17.63 -37.06
C GLY A 199 -7.57 17.66 -36.03
N ILE A 200 -6.35 17.96 -36.50
CA ILE A 200 -5.18 18.23 -35.65
C ILE A 200 -5.54 19.39 -34.70
N GLY A 201 -5.83 19.09 -33.44
CA GLY A 201 -6.01 20.09 -32.37
C GLY A 201 -7.39 20.17 -31.71
N ASN A 202 -8.39 19.37 -32.09
CA ASN A 202 -9.66 19.24 -31.36
C ASN A 202 -9.92 17.76 -31.03
N SER A 203 -9.71 17.34 -29.79
CA SER A 203 -10.06 15.98 -29.35
C SER A 203 -11.51 15.93 -28.86
N ASP A 204 -12.45 15.77 -29.80
CA ASP A 204 -13.85 15.44 -29.53
C ASP A 204 -14.05 13.95 -29.16
N VAL A 205 -13.00 13.26 -28.68
CA VAL A 205 -13.10 11.86 -28.26
C VAL A 205 -13.79 11.82 -26.90
N ASN A 206 -15.09 11.55 -26.91
CA ASN A 206 -15.85 11.36 -25.68
C ASN A 206 -15.49 10.01 -25.03
N LEU A 207 -14.41 9.97 -24.26
CA LEU A 207 -13.98 8.80 -23.48
C LEU A 207 -14.89 8.47 -22.31
N LEU A 208 -15.85 9.33 -21.99
CA LEU A 208 -16.88 9.09 -20.99
C LEU A 208 -18.22 8.69 -21.62
N GLY A 209 -18.30 8.58 -22.95
CA GLY A 209 -19.49 8.19 -23.69
C GLY A 209 -19.54 6.70 -24.03
N ASN A 210 -20.34 6.35 -25.03
CA ASN A 210 -20.52 4.96 -25.46
C ASN A 210 -19.39 4.50 -26.39
N GLU A 211 -18.85 3.31 -26.16
CA GLU A 211 -17.84 2.68 -27.01
C GLU A 211 -18.36 2.48 -28.45
N ALA A 212 -19.64 2.12 -28.59
CA ALA A 212 -20.28 1.87 -29.89
C ALA A 212 -20.35 3.11 -30.80
N GLU A 213 -20.21 4.32 -30.24
CA GLU A 213 -20.14 5.57 -31.00
C GLU A 213 -18.79 5.76 -31.69
N HIS A 214 -17.77 4.93 -31.41
CA HIS A 214 -16.44 5.05 -31.99
C HIS A 214 -16.28 4.16 -33.23
N SER A 215 -15.53 4.63 -34.23
CA SER A 215 -15.22 3.84 -35.42
C SER A 215 -14.14 2.77 -35.17
N LEU A 216 -13.34 2.92 -34.12
CA LEU A 216 -12.23 2.05 -33.78
C LEU A 216 -12.71 0.72 -33.17
N GLU A 217 -12.02 -0.37 -33.51
CA GLU A 217 -12.20 -1.65 -32.84
C GLU A 217 -11.27 -1.73 -31.63
N TRP A 218 -11.85 -1.70 -30.43
CA TRP A 218 -11.15 -1.63 -29.16
C TRP A 218 -10.90 -3.02 -28.56
N LEU A 219 -9.70 -3.17 -28.01
CA LEU A 219 -9.24 -4.33 -27.26
C LEU A 219 -8.88 -3.92 -25.83
N PRO A 220 -8.94 -4.84 -24.85
CA PRO A 220 -9.39 -6.23 -24.97
C PRO A 220 -10.90 -6.35 -25.27
N GLU A 221 -11.33 -7.47 -25.87
CA GLU A 221 -12.74 -7.75 -26.14
C GLU A 221 -13.54 -7.89 -24.84
N THR A 222 -14.73 -7.29 -24.75
CA THR A 222 -15.53 -7.29 -23.51
C THR A 222 -16.33 -8.56 -23.30
N ASP A 223 -16.59 -9.32 -24.37
CA ASP A 223 -17.55 -10.43 -24.38
C ASP A 223 -17.00 -11.60 -25.20
N TRP A 224 -17.53 -12.80 -24.92
CA TRP A 224 -17.16 -14.02 -25.63
C TRP A 224 -17.61 -13.98 -27.09
N SER A 225 -16.85 -14.65 -27.97
CA SER A 225 -17.33 -14.99 -29.31
C SER A 225 -18.59 -15.86 -29.26
N ASP A 226 -19.40 -15.80 -30.32
CA ASP A 226 -20.66 -16.58 -30.39
C ASP A 226 -20.42 -18.09 -30.19
N ASP A 227 -19.33 -18.63 -30.74
CA ASP A 227 -18.92 -20.03 -30.55
C ASP A 227 -18.63 -20.37 -29.09
N ASN A 228 -18.04 -19.44 -28.33
CA ASN A 228 -17.77 -19.65 -26.92
C ASN A 228 -19.02 -19.46 -26.08
N LYS A 229 -19.92 -18.52 -26.41
CA LYS A 229 -21.20 -18.32 -25.72
C LYS A 229 -22.08 -19.59 -25.70
N ALA A 230 -21.95 -20.44 -26.71
CA ALA A 230 -22.65 -21.72 -26.78
C ALA A 230 -22.15 -22.77 -25.76
N LYS A 231 -20.94 -22.62 -25.21
CA LYS A 231 -20.36 -23.56 -24.23
C LYS A 231 -20.84 -23.27 -22.80
N PRO A 232 -20.83 -24.24 -21.87
CA PRO A 232 -21.06 -23.97 -20.44
C PRO A 232 -20.08 -22.95 -19.85
N THR A 233 -20.52 -22.15 -18.86
CA THR A 233 -19.72 -21.07 -18.24
C THR A 233 -18.34 -21.53 -17.78
N LEU A 234 -18.24 -22.61 -17.01
CA LEU A 234 -16.95 -23.07 -16.50
C LEU A 234 -16.04 -23.58 -17.63
N GLU A 235 -16.62 -24.15 -18.70
CA GLU A 235 -15.87 -24.57 -19.88
C GLU A 235 -15.35 -23.35 -20.68
N ARG A 236 -16.12 -22.26 -20.75
CA ARG A 236 -15.62 -20.99 -21.31
C ARG A 236 -14.43 -20.45 -20.53
N ILE A 237 -14.49 -20.51 -19.20
CA ILE A 237 -13.48 -19.91 -18.32
C ILE A 237 -12.20 -20.77 -18.26
N TYR A 238 -12.32 -22.09 -18.15
CA TYR A 238 -11.17 -22.98 -17.89
C TYR A 238 -10.91 -24.05 -18.96
N GLY A 239 -11.80 -24.21 -19.94
CA GLY A 239 -11.74 -25.27 -20.96
C GLY A 239 -12.23 -26.63 -20.44
N HIS A 240 -12.33 -27.62 -21.31
CA HIS A 240 -12.77 -28.97 -20.93
C HIS A 240 -11.62 -29.76 -20.29
N LEU A 241 -11.69 -30.00 -18.97
CA LEU A 241 -10.62 -30.62 -18.17
C LEU A 241 -11.14 -31.74 -17.24
N PRO A 242 -11.44 -32.95 -17.75
CA PRO A 242 -11.99 -34.06 -16.97
C PRO A 242 -11.24 -34.34 -15.66
N GLY A 243 -11.98 -34.63 -14.58
CA GLY A 243 -11.45 -34.90 -13.23
C GLY A 243 -11.04 -33.65 -12.43
N ARG A 244 -11.17 -32.46 -13.02
CA ARG A 244 -11.00 -31.18 -12.32
C ARG A 244 -12.33 -30.63 -11.82
N HIS A 245 -12.28 -29.80 -10.79
CA HIS A 245 -13.45 -29.11 -10.29
C HIS A 245 -13.23 -27.60 -10.13
N ALA A 246 -14.31 -26.83 -10.14
CA ALA A 246 -14.29 -25.39 -9.93
C ALA A 246 -15.43 -24.98 -9.00
N TYR A 247 -15.28 -23.79 -8.42
CA TYR A 247 -16.26 -23.21 -7.51
C TYR A 247 -16.85 -21.94 -8.08
N ALA A 248 -18.16 -21.78 -7.95
CA ALA A 248 -18.90 -20.58 -8.25
C ALA A 248 -19.48 -20.00 -6.96
N TRP A 249 -19.19 -18.74 -6.66
CA TRP A 249 -19.62 -18.05 -5.44
C TRP A 249 -20.54 -16.88 -5.79
N THR A 250 -21.71 -16.85 -5.17
CA THR A 250 -22.69 -15.78 -5.24
C THR A 250 -23.22 -15.46 -3.84
N GLN A 251 -23.99 -14.39 -3.73
CA GLN A 251 -24.71 -14.04 -2.52
C GLN A 251 -26.21 -14.10 -2.78
N LEU A 252 -26.91 -14.83 -1.92
CA LEU A 252 -28.35 -14.90 -1.89
C LEU A 252 -28.89 -13.80 -0.96
N ASN A 253 -29.80 -12.96 -1.45
CA ASN A 253 -30.43 -11.91 -0.64
C ASN A 253 -31.90 -12.27 -0.33
N ASN A 254 -32.13 -12.76 0.89
CA ASN A 254 -33.47 -13.15 1.36
C ASN A 254 -34.13 -12.00 2.14
N SER A 255 -35.20 -11.43 1.59
CA SER A 255 -35.99 -10.39 2.26
C SER A 255 -37.21 -10.93 3.01
N ASP A 256 -37.44 -12.25 3.02
CA ASP A 256 -38.50 -12.86 3.81
C ASP A 256 -38.14 -12.89 5.29
N SER A 257 -38.93 -12.19 6.10
CA SER A 257 -38.77 -12.14 7.56
C SER A 257 -39.60 -13.20 8.29
N THR A 258 -40.40 -14.00 7.57
CA THR A 258 -41.31 -14.99 8.17
C THR A 258 -40.61 -16.30 8.54
N GLY A 259 -39.37 -16.50 8.08
CA GLY A 259 -38.61 -17.74 8.29
C GLY A 259 -39.05 -18.87 7.36
N SER A 260 -39.64 -18.52 6.21
CA SER A 260 -40.01 -19.49 5.19
C SER A 260 -38.78 -20.17 4.61
N LEU A 261 -38.93 -21.43 4.22
CA LEU A 261 -37.85 -22.16 3.55
C LEU A 261 -37.58 -21.53 2.17
N VAL A 262 -36.31 -21.42 1.84
CA VAL A 262 -35.87 -21.08 0.50
C VAL A 262 -35.77 -22.37 -0.29
N GLN A 263 -36.46 -22.44 -1.41
CA GLN A 263 -36.39 -23.55 -2.34
C GLN A 263 -35.27 -23.26 -3.35
N LEU A 264 -34.23 -24.09 -3.35
CA LEU A 264 -33.23 -24.09 -4.40
C LEU A 264 -33.59 -25.14 -5.43
N THR A 265 -33.74 -24.72 -6.69
CA THR A 265 -34.03 -25.61 -7.82
C THR A 265 -32.98 -25.42 -8.90
N GLY A 266 -32.57 -26.49 -9.57
CA GLY A 266 -31.61 -26.37 -10.65
C GLY A 266 -31.43 -27.64 -11.43
N GLN A 267 -30.49 -27.60 -12.37
CA GLN A 267 -30.01 -28.75 -13.13
C GLN A 267 -28.49 -28.77 -13.09
N SER A 268 -27.93 -29.98 -13.11
CA SER A 268 -26.50 -30.19 -13.27
C SER A 268 -26.24 -31.25 -14.33
N SER A 269 -25.18 -31.09 -15.11
CA SER A 269 -24.71 -32.10 -16.05
C SER A 269 -23.78 -33.14 -15.40
N GLY A 270 -23.58 -33.09 -14.08
CA GLY A 270 -22.72 -34.04 -13.37
C GLY A 270 -22.76 -33.90 -11.85
N SER A 271 -21.64 -34.24 -11.20
CA SER A 271 -21.47 -34.13 -9.75
C SER A 271 -21.44 -32.66 -9.33
N LEU A 272 -22.30 -32.30 -8.37
CA LEU A 272 -22.44 -30.94 -7.88
C LEU A 272 -22.69 -30.91 -6.38
N SER A 273 -22.09 -29.94 -5.70
CA SER A 273 -22.33 -29.69 -4.28
C SER A 273 -22.65 -28.22 -4.04
N VAL A 274 -23.62 -27.95 -3.17
CA VAL A 274 -24.07 -26.59 -2.84
C VAL A 274 -23.91 -26.34 -1.35
N TRP A 275 -23.36 -25.17 -1.00
CA TRP A 275 -23.27 -24.68 0.37
C TRP A 275 -24.00 -23.35 0.49
N ILE A 276 -24.66 -23.13 1.63
CA ILE A 276 -25.19 -21.83 2.04
C ILE A 276 -24.70 -21.50 3.44
N GLY A 277 -24.14 -20.30 3.62
CA GLY A 277 -23.53 -19.88 4.89
C GLY A 277 -22.47 -20.87 5.38
N GLY A 278 -21.71 -21.45 4.44
CA GLY A 278 -20.67 -22.45 4.70
C GLY A 278 -21.17 -23.86 5.07
N LYS A 279 -22.49 -24.10 5.13
CA LYS A 279 -23.06 -25.43 5.39
C LYS A 279 -23.50 -26.09 4.09
N ARG A 280 -23.13 -27.36 3.88
CA ARG A 280 -23.53 -28.11 2.69
C ARG A 280 -25.03 -28.41 2.75
N VAL A 281 -25.77 -27.99 1.73
CA VAL A 281 -27.24 -28.13 1.65
C VAL A 281 -27.68 -29.09 0.56
N ALA A 282 -26.90 -29.24 -0.53
CA ALA A 282 -27.20 -30.20 -1.60
C ALA A 282 -25.96 -30.97 -2.03
N GLN A 283 -26.18 -32.21 -2.48
CA GLN A 283 -25.21 -33.02 -3.19
C GLN A 283 -25.90 -33.81 -4.29
N VAL A 284 -25.56 -33.51 -5.53
CA VAL A 284 -26.01 -34.20 -6.74
C VAL A 284 -24.88 -35.10 -7.21
N LYS A 285 -25.16 -36.39 -7.42
CA LYS A 285 -24.13 -37.38 -7.79
C LYS A 285 -24.00 -37.59 -9.29
N GLU A 286 -25.10 -37.45 -10.02
CA GLU A 286 -25.23 -37.73 -11.45
C GLU A 286 -26.03 -36.60 -12.11
N ALA A 287 -25.89 -36.46 -13.43
CA ALA A 287 -26.59 -35.45 -14.20
C ALA A 287 -28.12 -35.52 -13.97
N GLY A 288 -28.75 -34.37 -13.75
CA GLY A 288 -30.19 -34.28 -13.55
C GLY A 288 -30.65 -33.02 -12.81
N PRO A 289 -31.98 -32.87 -12.65
CA PRO A 289 -32.55 -31.81 -11.83
C PRO A 289 -32.33 -32.08 -10.34
N PHE A 290 -32.25 -31.00 -9.56
CA PHE A 290 -32.25 -31.06 -8.11
C PHE A 290 -33.16 -30.01 -7.52
N GLU A 291 -33.71 -30.32 -6.35
CA GLU A 291 -34.55 -29.44 -5.55
C GLU A 291 -34.21 -29.67 -4.08
N VAL A 292 -33.96 -28.59 -3.34
CA VAL A 292 -33.73 -28.65 -1.90
C VAL A 292 -34.32 -27.44 -1.20
N ASP A 293 -35.02 -27.70 -0.10
CA ASP A 293 -35.48 -26.67 0.82
C ASP A 293 -34.42 -26.39 1.87
N VAL A 294 -34.07 -25.11 2.04
CA VAL A 294 -33.04 -24.65 2.97
C VAL A 294 -33.61 -23.61 3.91
N ALA A 295 -33.26 -23.73 5.19
CA ALA A 295 -33.50 -22.68 6.16
C ALA A 295 -32.50 -21.54 5.92
N ALA A 296 -32.87 -20.58 5.07
CA ALA A 296 -32.05 -19.39 4.83
C ALA A 296 -32.34 -18.31 5.87
N VAL A 297 -31.30 -17.58 6.27
CA VAL A 297 -31.42 -16.46 7.21
C VAL A 297 -31.89 -15.21 6.44
N TYR A 298 -32.67 -14.35 7.09
CA TYR A 298 -32.99 -13.03 6.57
C TYR A 298 -31.70 -12.25 6.25
N GLY A 299 -31.67 -11.59 5.10
CA GLY A 299 -30.54 -10.84 4.58
C GLY A 299 -29.65 -11.66 3.66
N ARG A 300 -28.35 -11.34 3.69
CA ARG A 300 -27.35 -11.85 2.76
C ARG A 300 -26.73 -13.16 3.28
N SER A 301 -26.69 -14.18 2.44
CA SER A 301 -26.02 -15.46 2.71
C SER A 301 -25.13 -15.86 1.55
N ASP A 302 -23.89 -16.25 1.83
CA ASP A 302 -23.00 -16.81 0.81
C ASP A 302 -23.54 -18.13 0.28
N LEU A 303 -23.62 -18.24 -1.04
CA LEU A 303 -24.00 -19.45 -1.77
C LEU A 303 -22.82 -19.87 -2.64
N LEU A 304 -22.29 -21.06 -2.38
CA LEU A 304 -21.16 -21.62 -3.10
C LEU A 304 -21.59 -22.90 -3.81
N VAL A 305 -21.19 -23.06 -5.07
CA VAL A 305 -21.45 -24.25 -5.88
C VAL A 305 -20.11 -24.83 -6.34
N ARG A 306 -19.88 -26.12 -6.08
CA ARG A 306 -18.76 -26.89 -6.65
C ARG A 306 -19.29 -27.73 -7.80
N SER A 307 -18.65 -27.63 -8.96
CA SER A 307 -18.98 -28.42 -10.17
C SER A 307 -17.73 -29.16 -10.67
N GLU A 308 -17.90 -30.38 -11.16
CA GLU A 308 -16.81 -31.28 -11.58
C GLU A 308 -16.87 -31.61 -13.07
N CYS A 309 -15.69 -31.73 -13.70
CA CYS A 309 -15.56 -31.88 -15.14
C CYS A 309 -15.65 -33.36 -15.39
N ASN A 310 -16.67 -33.77 -16.11
CA ASN A 310 -16.79 -35.11 -16.63
C ASN A 310 -16.45 -35.15 -18.13
N ASP A 311 -16.40 -36.35 -18.70
CA ASP A 311 -16.14 -36.57 -20.13
C ASP A 311 -17.35 -36.29 -21.04
N SER A 312 -18.42 -35.65 -20.54
CA SER A 312 -19.64 -35.39 -21.33
C SER A 312 -19.53 -34.12 -22.17
N GLU A 313 -20.34 -34.02 -23.23
CA GLU A 313 -20.39 -32.84 -24.12
C GLU A 313 -20.91 -31.57 -23.42
N GLU A 314 -21.68 -31.68 -22.32
CA GLU A 314 -22.17 -30.56 -21.52
C GLU A 314 -21.47 -30.48 -20.15
N SER A 315 -20.19 -30.83 -20.08
CA SER A 315 -19.41 -30.88 -18.83
C SER A 315 -19.44 -29.57 -18.03
N TRP A 316 -19.33 -29.68 -16.71
CA TRP A 316 -19.41 -28.57 -15.74
C TRP A 316 -20.69 -27.73 -15.71
N HIS A 317 -21.67 -27.97 -16.57
CA HIS A 317 -22.90 -27.19 -16.63
C HIS A 317 -23.74 -27.32 -15.35
N PHE A 318 -24.18 -26.17 -14.85
CA PHE A 318 -25.25 -26.10 -13.87
C PHE A 318 -26.07 -24.81 -14.04
N ASN A 319 -27.32 -24.87 -13.62
CA ASN A 319 -28.14 -23.71 -13.32
C ASN A 319 -28.72 -23.85 -11.91
N LEU A 320 -28.96 -22.72 -11.24
CA LEU A 320 -29.51 -22.68 -9.90
C LEU A 320 -30.40 -21.45 -9.77
N ASN A 321 -31.62 -21.68 -9.34
CA ASN A 321 -32.60 -20.67 -8.98
C ASN A 321 -32.94 -20.82 -7.50
N ALA A 322 -33.15 -19.70 -6.82
CA ALA A 322 -33.60 -19.67 -5.44
C ALA A 322 -34.95 -18.97 -5.37
N MET A 323 -35.90 -19.55 -4.64
CA MET A 323 -37.24 -18.98 -4.46
C MET A 323 -37.64 -19.01 -3.00
N VAL A 324 -38.39 -18.01 -2.55
CA VAL A 324 -39.07 -18.02 -1.24
C VAL A 324 -40.53 -17.64 -1.45
N LEU A 325 -41.45 -18.45 -0.91
CA LEU A 325 -42.90 -18.23 -1.07
C LEU A 325 -43.33 -18.06 -2.55
N GLY A 326 -42.71 -18.83 -3.45
CA GLY A 326 -42.98 -18.77 -4.90
C GLY A 326 -42.46 -17.52 -5.61
N LYS A 327 -41.64 -16.69 -4.95
CA LYS A 327 -40.99 -15.52 -5.54
C LYS A 327 -39.49 -15.78 -5.74
N PRO A 328 -38.90 -15.43 -6.89
CA PRO A 328 -37.46 -15.57 -7.10
C PRO A 328 -36.68 -14.64 -6.17
N LEU A 329 -35.60 -15.18 -5.60
CA LEU A 329 -34.60 -14.42 -4.86
C LEU A 329 -33.52 -13.94 -5.82
N GLN A 330 -33.05 -12.71 -5.60
CA GLN A 330 -31.97 -12.14 -6.39
C GLN A 330 -30.63 -12.74 -5.96
N LEU A 331 -29.84 -13.13 -6.95
CA LEU A 331 -28.43 -13.46 -6.79
C LEU A 331 -27.59 -12.22 -7.09
N GLU A 332 -26.62 -11.94 -6.25
CA GLU A 332 -25.75 -10.78 -6.33
C GLU A 332 -24.28 -11.23 -6.23
N LEU A 333 -23.34 -10.46 -6.78
CA LEU A 333 -21.93 -10.71 -6.51
C LEU A 333 -21.67 -10.68 -4.99
N PRO A 334 -20.89 -11.62 -4.45
CA PRO A 334 -20.64 -11.69 -3.01
C PRO A 334 -19.67 -10.62 -2.53
N GLN A 335 -18.87 -10.07 -3.44
CA GLN A 335 -18.01 -8.92 -3.25
C GLN A 335 -18.41 -7.84 -4.27
N ARG A 336 -18.41 -6.56 -3.86
CA ARG A 336 -18.59 -5.46 -4.82
C ARG A 336 -17.36 -5.37 -5.73
N VAL A 337 -17.55 -5.61 -7.02
CA VAL A 337 -16.50 -5.53 -8.06
C VAL A 337 -16.90 -4.48 -9.10
N HIS A 338 -16.08 -3.45 -9.29
CA HIS A 338 -16.30 -2.44 -10.33
C HIS A 338 -15.95 -3.00 -11.71
N GLY A 339 -16.72 -2.63 -12.74
CA GLY A 339 -16.60 -3.19 -14.09
C GLY A 339 -17.34 -4.52 -14.30
N ALA A 340 -17.99 -5.07 -13.26
CA ALA A 340 -18.70 -6.36 -13.31
C ALA A 340 -20.22 -6.20 -13.52
N LEU A 341 -20.66 -5.18 -14.27
CA LEU A 341 -22.09 -4.92 -14.50
C LEU A 341 -22.76 -6.15 -15.14
N GLY A 342 -23.87 -6.61 -14.56
CA GLY A 342 -24.62 -7.78 -15.05
C GLY A 342 -24.13 -9.13 -14.52
N GLU A 343 -23.03 -9.18 -13.78
CA GLU A 343 -22.51 -10.41 -13.19
C GLU A 343 -23.18 -10.70 -11.84
N SER A 344 -23.31 -11.97 -11.49
CA SER A 344 -23.81 -12.41 -10.18
C SER A 344 -22.95 -13.48 -9.53
N TRP A 345 -21.91 -13.95 -10.21
CA TRP A 345 -21.09 -15.08 -9.77
C TRP A 345 -19.60 -14.76 -9.93
N LEU A 346 -18.80 -15.21 -8.97
CA LEU A 346 -17.35 -15.28 -9.07
C LEU A 346 -16.92 -16.75 -9.21
N TYR A 347 -15.93 -17.02 -10.04
CA TYR A 347 -15.46 -18.37 -10.32
C TYR A 347 -14.00 -18.56 -9.89
N ALA A 348 -13.70 -19.64 -9.17
CA ALA A 348 -12.34 -20.02 -8.78
C ALA A 348 -12.05 -21.47 -9.19
N GLY A 349 -10.85 -21.71 -9.73
CA GLY A 349 -10.44 -23.01 -10.25
C GLY A 349 -9.47 -22.92 -11.44
N PRO A 350 -9.25 -24.04 -12.15
CA PRO A 350 -9.65 -25.40 -11.77
C PRO A 350 -8.76 -25.95 -10.64
N PHE A 351 -9.31 -26.86 -9.83
CA PHE A 351 -8.64 -27.57 -8.75
C PHE A 351 -8.47 -29.06 -9.10
N GLU A 352 -7.36 -29.69 -8.67
CA GLU A 352 -7.24 -31.16 -8.67
C GLU A 352 -8.08 -31.77 -7.56
N SER A 353 -8.52 -33.01 -7.76
CA SER A 353 -9.28 -33.77 -6.76
C SER A 353 -8.57 -33.89 -5.40
N GLU A 354 -7.23 -33.85 -5.38
CA GLU A 354 -6.41 -33.91 -4.15
C GLU A 354 -6.21 -32.54 -3.48
N THR A 355 -6.54 -31.44 -4.17
CA THR A 355 -6.37 -30.06 -3.68
C THR A 355 -7.73 -29.40 -3.49
N GLU A 356 -8.48 -29.82 -2.46
CA GLU A 356 -9.74 -29.15 -2.09
C GLU A 356 -9.49 -28.04 -1.06
N PRO A 357 -9.80 -26.77 -1.39
CA PRO A 357 -9.73 -25.68 -0.42
C PRO A 357 -10.87 -25.80 0.62
N ASP A 358 -10.64 -25.25 1.81
CA ASP A 358 -11.71 -25.12 2.82
C ASP A 358 -12.81 -24.18 2.28
N VAL A 359 -14.07 -24.58 2.43
CA VAL A 359 -15.22 -23.77 2.01
C VAL A 359 -15.27 -22.42 2.72
N GLN A 360 -14.82 -22.36 3.98
CA GLN A 360 -14.72 -21.11 4.74
C GLN A 360 -13.63 -20.18 4.19
N ASP A 361 -12.62 -20.75 3.52
CA ASP A 361 -11.60 -19.97 2.83
C ASP A 361 -12.11 -19.48 1.47
N LEU A 362 -12.93 -20.27 0.77
CA LEU A 362 -13.53 -19.93 -0.54
C LEU A 362 -14.64 -18.87 -0.48
N ILE A 363 -15.04 -18.39 0.70
CA ILE A 363 -16.00 -17.28 0.83
C ILE A 363 -15.30 -15.97 1.16
N ARG A 364 -14.08 -15.81 0.64
CA ARG A 364 -13.20 -14.66 0.92
C ARG A 364 -12.50 -14.16 -0.34
N THR A 365 -12.13 -12.89 -0.33
CA THR A 365 -11.33 -12.25 -1.38
C THR A 365 -9.95 -11.83 -0.87
N ASP A 366 -9.64 -12.04 0.40
CA ASP A 366 -8.37 -11.61 0.99
C ASP A 366 -7.29 -12.71 1.02
N ARG A 367 -7.42 -13.75 0.20
CA ARG A 367 -6.51 -14.92 0.16
C ARG A 367 -6.33 -15.50 -1.24
N LEU A 368 -5.18 -16.12 -1.47
CA LEU A 368 -4.86 -16.84 -2.70
C LEU A 368 -5.13 -18.35 -2.54
N TYR A 369 -5.62 -19.00 -3.60
CA TYR A 369 -6.00 -20.40 -3.56
C TYR A 369 -4.95 -21.28 -4.22
N LYS A 370 -4.52 -22.33 -3.51
CA LYS A 370 -3.57 -23.31 -4.05
C LYS A 370 -4.30 -24.28 -4.97
N THR A 371 -3.69 -24.55 -6.11
CA THR A 371 -4.07 -25.64 -7.02
C THR A 371 -2.81 -26.42 -7.40
N SER A 372 -2.95 -27.43 -8.23
CA SER A 372 -1.81 -28.21 -8.71
C SER A 372 -1.98 -28.57 -10.18
N ARG A 373 -0.84 -28.79 -10.83
CA ARG A 373 -0.77 -29.33 -12.17
C ARG A 373 0.17 -30.51 -12.19
N THR A 374 -0.39 -31.69 -12.34
CA THR A 374 0.38 -32.91 -12.57
C THR A 374 0.71 -33.03 -14.06
N GLN A 375 2.00 -32.97 -14.40
CA GLN A 375 2.50 -33.33 -15.75
C GLN A 375 3.03 -34.76 -15.73
N GLU A 376 2.56 -35.58 -16.67
CA GLU A 376 3.10 -36.91 -16.93
C GLU A 376 4.15 -36.83 -18.04
N SER A 377 5.40 -37.12 -17.69
CA SER A 377 6.48 -37.27 -18.67
C SER A 377 6.34 -38.63 -19.35
N ALA A 378 6.10 -38.62 -20.66
CA ALA A 378 6.07 -39.83 -21.48
C ALA A 378 7.44 -40.55 -21.55
N GLU A 379 8.53 -39.87 -21.19
CA GLU A 379 9.90 -40.40 -21.31
C GLU A 379 10.44 -41.04 -20.03
N THR A 380 9.89 -40.69 -18.85
CA THR A 380 10.48 -41.11 -17.56
C THR A 380 9.51 -41.84 -16.61
N GLU A 381 8.25 -42.06 -17.01
CA GLU A 381 7.18 -42.59 -16.14
C GLU A 381 7.08 -41.86 -14.78
N SER A 382 7.59 -40.62 -14.69
CA SER A 382 7.61 -39.83 -13.46
C SER A 382 6.50 -38.80 -13.49
N LYS A 383 5.62 -38.82 -12.48
CA LYS A 383 4.63 -37.77 -12.25
C LYS A 383 5.30 -36.61 -11.52
N GLN A 384 5.30 -35.43 -12.10
CA GLN A 384 5.78 -34.22 -11.43
C GLN A 384 4.61 -33.28 -11.19
N THR A 385 4.26 -33.09 -9.91
CA THR A 385 3.18 -32.20 -9.50
C THR A 385 3.76 -30.82 -9.20
N GLN A 386 3.40 -29.82 -10.00
CA GLN A 386 3.75 -28.44 -9.77
C GLN A 386 2.62 -27.76 -8.99
N ILE A 387 2.96 -27.07 -7.89
CA ILE A 387 1.99 -26.24 -7.15
C ILE A 387 1.75 -24.96 -7.96
N GLU A 388 0.49 -24.70 -8.26
CA GLU A 388 0.02 -23.50 -8.93
C GLU A 388 -0.95 -22.75 -8.01
N HIS A 389 -1.37 -21.56 -8.43
CA HIS A 389 -2.35 -20.77 -7.67
C HIS A 389 -3.43 -20.23 -8.60
N THR A 390 -4.64 -20.11 -8.07
CA THR A 390 -5.79 -19.52 -8.75
C THR A 390 -6.45 -18.46 -7.86
N TYR A 391 -7.29 -17.66 -8.49
CA TYR A 391 -8.02 -16.57 -7.88
C TYR A 391 -9.32 -16.34 -8.64
N TRP A 392 -10.17 -15.43 -8.15
CA TRP A 392 -11.50 -15.21 -8.65
C TRP A 392 -11.54 -14.58 -10.06
N ARG A 393 -12.42 -15.13 -10.90
CA ARG A 393 -12.68 -14.75 -12.29
C ARG A 393 -14.15 -14.45 -12.51
N LEU A 394 -14.44 -13.78 -13.62
CA LEU A 394 -15.78 -13.58 -14.15
C LEU A 394 -15.99 -14.39 -15.43
N ASP A 395 -17.24 -14.53 -15.85
CA ASP A 395 -17.61 -15.20 -17.10
C ASP A 395 -17.42 -14.26 -18.30
N ARG A 396 -16.18 -13.79 -18.48
CA ARG A 396 -15.76 -12.94 -19.61
C ARG A 396 -14.34 -13.33 -20.07
N PRO A 397 -13.97 -13.02 -21.33
CA PRO A 397 -12.64 -13.32 -21.85
C PRO A 397 -11.52 -12.76 -20.96
N ASP A 398 -10.70 -13.64 -20.41
CA ASP A 398 -9.55 -13.32 -19.56
C ASP A 398 -9.83 -12.37 -18.39
N ALA A 399 -11.07 -12.33 -17.88
CA ALA A 399 -11.47 -11.43 -16.81
C ALA A 399 -11.17 -12.00 -15.41
N TRP A 400 -10.28 -11.32 -14.69
CA TRP A 400 -9.94 -11.58 -13.30
C TRP A 400 -10.46 -10.44 -12.43
N ILE A 401 -10.79 -10.71 -11.16
CA ILE A 401 -10.96 -9.63 -10.20
C ILE A 401 -9.60 -9.32 -9.58
N ARG A 402 -9.27 -8.04 -9.44
CA ARG A 402 -8.03 -7.59 -8.78
C ARG A 402 -8.36 -6.52 -7.74
N PRO A 403 -7.72 -6.55 -6.56
CA PRO A 403 -7.80 -5.49 -5.56
C PRO A 403 -6.89 -4.32 -5.95
N TYR A 404 -7.33 -3.10 -5.68
CA TYR A 404 -6.56 -1.89 -5.93
C TYR A 404 -6.58 -0.97 -4.72
N TYR A 405 -5.45 -0.31 -4.46
CA TYR A 405 -5.49 0.98 -3.80
C TYR A 405 -6.17 1.99 -4.74
N GLU A 406 -7.01 2.89 -4.23
CA GLU A 406 -7.42 4.04 -5.04
C GLU A 406 -6.19 4.93 -5.33
N ASN A 407 -6.29 5.81 -6.35
CA ASN A 407 -5.18 6.62 -6.86
C ASN A 407 -4.65 7.63 -5.81
N ALA A 408 -3.85 7.16 -4.87
CA ALA A 408 -3.27 7.97 -3.81
C ALA A 408 -1.74 7.93 -3.85
N MET A 409 -1.10 8.98 -3.34
CA MET A 409 0.33 8.93 -3.03
C MET A 409 0.54 8.27 -1.67
N LEU A 410 1.50 7.34 -1.59
CA LEU A 410 1.88 6.71 -0.33
C LEU A 410 2.86 7.58 0.48
N SER A 411 3.61 8.49 -0.15
CA SER A 411 4.28 9.58 0.57
C SER A 411 4.84 10.64 -0.39
N ASN A 412 4.88 11.87 0.11
CA ASN A 412 5.63 13.06 -0.31
C ASN A 412 5.02 14.07 -1.33
N LYS A 413 5.27 15.35 -0.98
CA LYS A 413 4.83 16.64 -1.54
C LYS A 413 3.37 16.67 -2.01
N TRP A 414 2.54 17.36 -1.22
CA TRP A 414 1.17 17.74 -1.58
C TRP A 414 0.21 16.56 -1.62
N THR A 415 -0.25 16.09 -0.45
CA THR A 415 -1.70 15.92 -0.14
C THR A 415 -1.91 15.04 1.09
N VAL A 416 -2.69 15.54 2.05
CA VAL A 416 -3.57 14.70 2.86
C VAL A 416 -4.77 14.44 1.97
N GLY A 417 -4.67 13.40 1.15
CA GLY A 417 -5.78 13.03 0.29
C GLY A 417 -7.00 12.64 1.09
N SER A 418 -8.18 12.81 0.51
CA SER A 418 -9.43 12.23 1.02
C SER A 418 -9.38 10.70 1.08
N VAL A 419 -8.43 10.09 0.40
CA VAL A 419 -8.27 8.65 0.34
C VAL A 419 -7.71 8.11 1.65
N THR A 420 -8.44 7.16 2.23
CA THR A 420 -8.05 6.51 3.48
C THR A 420 -6.65 5.90 3.40
N ASN A 421 -5.86 6.06 4.46
CA ASN A 421 -4.62 5.34 4.63
C ASN A 421 -4.80 3.94 5.20
N TYR A 422 -6.02 3.55 5.57
CA TYR A 422 -6.30 2.23 6.13
C TYR A 422 -5.89 1.11 5.17
N GLY A 423 -5.31 0.03 5.72
CA GLY A 423 -4.93 -1.14 4.93
C GLY A 423 -3.78 -0.90 3.95
N ARG A 424 -2.98 0.15 4.17
CA ARG A 424 -1.77 0.45 3.37
C ARG A 424 -0.49 0.15 4.11
N TRP A 425 0.53 -0.24 3.34
CA TRP A 425 1.88 -0.52 3.82
C TRP A 425 2.87 0.54 3.30
N ASP A 426 3.34 1.40 4.21
CA ASP A 426 4.44 2.35 3.99
C ASP A 426 5.13 2.69 5.33
N TYR A 427 6.27 3.35 5.30
CA TYR A 427 6.98 3.65 6.55
C TYR A 427 6.29 4.72 7.43
N PRO A 428 5.68 5.81 6.92
CA PRO A 428 5.04 6.81 7.79
C PRO A 428 3.81 6.23 8.51
N LEU A 429 3.09 5.31 7.88
CA LEU A 429 2.00 4.59 8.54
C LEU A 429 2.52 3.61 9.58
N GLY A 430 3.72 3.02 9.39
CA GLY A 430 4.34 2.20 10.42
C GLY A 430 4.49 2.92 11.77
N VAL A 431 5.02 4.16 11.77
CA VAL A 431 5.10 4.94 13.02
C VAL A 431 3.72 5.34 13.55
N THR A 432 2.77 5.62 12.65
CA THR A 432 1.41 6.03 13.03
C THR A 432 0.64 4.89 13.69
N VAL A 433 0.67 3.69 13.11
CA VAL A 433 0.10 2.47 13.69
C VAL A 433 0.78 2.15 15.02
N TYR A 434 2.10 2.30 15.12
CA TYR A 434 2.80 2.13 16.40
C TYR A 434 2.31 3.12 17.47
N GLY A 435 2.14 4.39 17.11
CA GLY A 435 1.59 5.42 17.98
C GLY A 435 0.16 5.14 18.44
N LEU A 436 -0.70 4.63 17.55
CA LEU A 436 -2.06 4.20 17.90
C LEU A 436 -2.05 3.04 18.90
N LEU A 437 -1.21 2.02 18.68
CA LEU A 437 -1.08 0.88 19.60
C LEU A 437 -0.65 1.33 21.00
N GLN A 438 0.38 2.17 21.11
CA GLN A 438 0.85 2.66 22.40
C GLN A 438 -0.18 3.58 23.08
N THR A 439 -0.84 4.44 22.31
CA THR A 439 -1.87 5.35 22.82
C THR A 439 -3.09 4.59 23.32
N GLY A 440 -3.59 3.62 22.54
CA GLY A 440 -4.74 2.81 22.94
C GLY A 440 -4.46 2.00 24.21
N ARG A 441 -3.23 1.49 24.39
CA ARG A 441 -2.82 0.83 25.65
C ARG A 441 -2.74 1.81 26.81
N HIS A 442 -2.13 2.97 26.61
CA HIS A 442 -2.00 4.01 27.64
C HIS A 442 -3.37 4.50 28.12
N LEU A 443 -4.29 4.77 27.19
CA LEU A 443 -5.65 5.25 27.47
C LEU A 443 -6.64 4.12 27.83
N GLN A 444 -6.22 2.85 27.77
CA GLN A 444 -7.08 1.68 27.95
C GLN A 444 -8.29 1.68 26.97
N ARG A 445 -8.03 2.02 25.71
CA ARG A 445 -9.01 2.10 24.61
C ARG A 445 -8.80 0.96 23.61
N PRO A 446 -9.42 -0.21 23.82
CA PRO A 446 -9.21 -1.40 22.97
C PRO A 446 -9.75 -1.22 21.54
N ASP A 447 -10.66 -0.26 21.32
CA ASP A 447 -11.11 0.12 19.99
C ASP A 447 -9.98 0.74 19.13
N ILE A 448 -9.06 1.49 19.75
CA ILE A 448 -7.90 2.08 19.06
C ILE A 448 -6.87 0.98 18.71
N THR A 449 -6.55 0.09 19.66
CA THR A 449 -5.60 -1.01 19.39
C THR A 449 -6.16 -2.00 18.38
N ARG A 450 -7.48 -2.27 18.43
CA ARG A 450 -8.16 -3.11 17.43
C ARG A 450 -8.09 -2.51 16.04
N TYR A 451 -8.43 -1.22 15.88
CA TYR A 451 -8.31 -0.52 14.59
C TYR A 451 -6.88 -0.66 14.02
N ALA A 452 -5.86 -0.42 14.87
CA ALA A 452 -4.46 -0.52 14.46
C ALA A 452 -4.06 -1.96 14.06
N ALA A 453 -4.52 -2.97 14.80
CA ALA A 453 -4.26 -4.37 14.48
C ALA A 453 -4.97 -4.81 13.19
N GLU A 454 -6.23 -4.41 13.00
CA GLU A 454 -7.03 -4.72 11.80
C GLU A 454 -6.47 -4.04 10.56
N HIS A 455 -5.91 -2.82 10.68
CA HIS A 455 -5.15 -2.16 9.61
C HIS A 455 -3.99 -3.05 9.14
N VAL A 456 -3.18 -3.57 10.08
CA VAL A 456 -2.04 -4.43 9.75
C VAL A 456 -2.52 -5.76 9.16
N GLN A 457 -3.61 -6.33 9.67
CA GLN A 457 -4.21 -7.55 9.12
C GLN A 457 -4.68 -7.36 7.67
N ALA A 458 -5.31 -6.23 7.34
CA ALA A 458 -5.72 -5.93 5.98
C ALA A 458 -4.55 -5.96 4.98
N CYS A 459 -3.40 -5.39 5.35
CA CYS A 459 -2.18 -5.45 4.51
C CYS A 459 -1.65 -6.88 4.38
N THR A 460 -1.47 -7.57 5.51
CA THR A 460 -0.72 -8.82 5.59
C THR A 460 -1.48 -10.03 5.07
N ARG A 461 -2.81 -10.07 5.16
CA ARG A 461 -3.62 -11.15 4.57
C ARG A 461 -3.50 -11.19 3.05
N MET A 462 -3.36 -10.02 2.42
CA MET A 462 -3.11 -9.89 0.98
C MET A 462 -1.68 -10.22 0.56
N TYR A 463 -0.76 -10.50 1.47
CA TYR A 463 0.67 -10.62 1.14
C TYR A 463 0.96 -11.71 0.09
N GLU A 464 0.41 -12.91 0.28
CA GLU A 464 0.59 -14.02 -0.68
C GLU A 464 -0.06 -13.69 -2.03
N TYR A 465 -1.25 -13.09 -2.02
CA TYR A 465 -1.90 -12.59 -3.22
C TYR A 465 -1.02 -11.57 -3.94
N SER A 466 -0.44 -10.59 -3.24
CA SER A 466 0.36 -9.53 -3.85
C SER A 466 1.65 -10.04 -4.50
N LEU A 467 2.26 -11.09 -3.93
CA LEU A 467 3.41 -11.78 -4.57
C LEU A 467 2.98 -12.41 -5.90
N TRP A 468 1.86 -13.14 -5.88
CA TRP A 468 1.29 -13.78 -7.07
C TRP A 468 0.82 -12.76 -8.10
N ASP A 469 0.16 -11.67 -7.69
CA ASP A 469 -0.34 -10.59 -8.55
C ASP A 469 0.81 -9.94 -9.34
N ARG A 470 1.95 -9.69 -8.68
CA ARG A 470 3.17 -9.23 -9.38
C ARG A 470 3.64 -10.25 -10.43
N GLU A 471 3.64 -11.54 -10.11
CA GLU A 471 4.09 -12.58 -11.05
C GLU A 471 3.12 -12.75 -12.22
N GLN A 472 1.82 -12.59 -12.00
CA GLN A 472 0.79 -12.74 -13.03
C GLN A 472 0.64 -11.54 -13.94
N TYR A 473 0.81 -10.33 -13.40
CA TYR A 473 0.48 -9.08 -14.09
C TYR A 473 1.65 -8.10 -14.18
N GLY A 474 2.85 -8.55 -13.76
CA GLY A 474 4.14 -7.85 -13.83
C GLY A 474 4.38 -6.81 -12.75
N PHE A 475 3.32 -6.27 -12.13
CA PHE A 475 3.42 -5.33 -11.01
C PHE A 475 2.23 -5.50 -10.05
N PRO A 476 2.46 -5.46 -8.72
CA PRO A 476 1.39 -5.69 -7.76
C PRO A 476 0.48 -4.45 -7.62
N ALA A 477 -0.84 -4.66 -7.62
CA ALA A 477 -1.83 -3.60 -7.46
C ALA A 477 -1.98 -3.13 -6.00
N VAL A 478 -1.59 -3.96 -5.03
CA VAL A 478 -1.53 -3.65 -3.60
C VAL A 478 -0.22 -4.15 -3.00
N ASN A 479 0.18 -3.60 -1.84
CA ASN A 479 1.42 -3.97 -1.13
C ASN A 479 2.73 -3.83 -1.95
N GLN A 480 2.82 -2.83 -2.85
CA GLN A 480 3.99 -2.62 -3.71
C GLN A 480 5.31 -2.61 -2.93
N GLN A 481 5.37 -1.84 -1.83
CA GLN A 481 6.58 -1.72 -1.02
C GLN A 481 6.93 -3.04 -0.32
N LEU A 482 5.96 -3.70 0.30
CA LEU A 482 6.16 -4.99 1.00
C LEU A 482 6.61 -6.11 0.06
N VAL A 483 6.05 -6.19 -1.15
CA VAL A 483 6.41 -7.21 -2.15
C VAL A 483 7.78 -6.93 -2.76
N MET A 484 8.09 -5.66 -3.00
CA MET A 484 9.27 -5.22 -3.75
C MET A 484 10.33 -4.59 -2.85
N LEU A 485 10.76 -5.32 -1.82
CA LEU A 485 11.82 -4.91 -0.88
C LEU A 485 13.12 -4.57 -1.63
N LYS A 486 13.48 -3.29 -1.65
CA LYS A 486 14.77 -2.80 -2.18
C LYS A 486 15.56 -1.97 -1.16
N MET A 487 14.88 -1.39 -0.18
CA MET A 487 15.48 -0.53 0.82
C MET A 487 14.76 -0.66 2.17
N LEU A 488 15.40 -0.20 3.23
CA LEU A 488 14.88 -0.26 4.60
C LEU A 488 13.50 0.40 4.75
N ASP A 489 13.27 1.54 4.09
CA ASP A 489 11.99 2.26 4.09
C ASP A 489 10.81 1.40 3.61
N ASN A 490 11.06 0.38 2.78
CA ASN A 490 9.98 -0.48 2.28
C ASN A 490 9.41 -1.43 3.36
N CYS A 491 10.10 -1.63 4.48
CA CYS A 491 9.71 -2.66 5.44
C CYS A 491 9.94 -2.36 6.91
N GLY A 492 10.97 -1.61 7.31
CA GLY A 492 11.38 -1.58 8.71
C GLY A 492 10.36 -0.99 9.66
N SER A 493 9.93 0.25 9.41
CA SER A 493 8.95 0.94 10.25
C SER A 493 7.64 0.13 10.38
N PHE A 494 7.05 -0.26 9.25
CA PHE A 494 5.77 -0.98 9.25
C PHE A 494 5.92 -2.41 9.77
N GLY A 495 7.01 -3.11 9.43
CA GLY A 495 7.32 -4.43 9.98
C GLY A 495 7.49 -4.39 11.50
N SER A 496 8.10 -3.32 12.03
CA SER A 496 8.21 -3.07 13.47
C SER A 496 6.82 -2.91 14.10
N ALA A 497 5.97 -2.08 13.51
CA ALA A 497 4.58 -1.89 13.96
C ALA A 497 3.75 -3.18 13.86
N MET A 498 3.95 -3.99 12.82
CA MET A 498 3.31 -5.29 12.63
C MET A 498 3.68 -6.25 13.77
N LEU A 499 4.96 -6.33 14.15
CA LEU A 499 5.39 -7.13 15.29
C LEU A 499 4.86 -6.60 16.62
N GLU A 500 4.67 -5.30 16.76
CA GLU A 500 3.98 -4.72 17.91
C GLU A 500 2.50 -5.15 17.96
N ALA A 501 1.80 -5.07 16.82
CA ALA A 501 0.40 -5.49 16.67
C ALA A 501 0.20 -7.00 16.88
N TYR A 502 1.23 -7.82 16.61
CA TYR A 502 1.19 -9.27 16.86
C TYR A 502 0.86 -9.61 18.32
N SER A 503 1.25 -8.75 19.27
CA SER A 503 0.90 -8.93 20.68
C SER A 503 -0.60 -8.79 20.97
N GLU A 504 -1.33 -8.04 20.12
CA GLU A 504 -2.78 -7.83 20.23
C GLU A 504 -3.59 -8.96 19.57
N CYS A 505 -3.23 -9.35 18.34
CA CYS A 505 -4.07 -10.22 17.51
C CYS A 505 -3.56 -11.65 17.34
N LYS A 506 -2.26 -11.91 17.60
CA LYS A 506 -1.60 -13.22 17.38
C LYS A 506 -1.78 -13.78 15.97
N GLU A 507 -1.95 -12.92 14.97
CA GLU A 507 -2.15 -13.30 13.56
C GLU A 507 -0.94 -14.07 13.00
N PRO A 508 -1.08 -15.36 12.65
CA PRO A 508 0.05 -16.20 12.22
C PRO A 508 0.73 -15.73 10.93
N THR A 509 0.00 -15.04 10.04
CA THR A 509 0.54 -14.55 8.75
C THR A 509 1.66 -13.51 8.93
N PHE A 510 1.80 -12.91 10.12
CA PHE A 510 2.82 -11.91 10.39
C PHE A 510 4.22 -12.54 10.48
N LEU A 511 4.34 -13.78 10.97
CA LEU A 511 5.64 -14.40 11.23
C LEU A 511 6.44 -14.71 9.95
N PRO A 512 5.84 -15.27 8.87
CA PRO A 512 6.53 -15.43 7.60
C PRO A 512 6.99 -14.10 6.99
N ILE A 513 6.18 -13.04 7.11
CA ILE A 513 6.53 -11.70 6.65
C ILE A 513 7.71 -11.15 7.45
N ALA A 514 7.66 -11.25 8.78
CA ALA A 514 8.74 -10.82 9.66
C ALA A 514 10.05 -11.55 9.34
N LYS A 515 10.00 -12.87 9.13
CA LYS A 515 11.16 -13.66 8.72
C LYS A 515 11.77 -13.16 7.40
N ARG A 516 10.94 -12.82 6.41
CA ARG A 516 11.42 -12.24 5.14
C ARG A 516 12.08 -10.89 5.33
N ILE A 517 11.50 -10.01 6.16
CA ILE A 517 12.07 -8.69 6.44
C ILE A 517 13.43 -8.85 7.16
N ALA A 518 13.52 -9.76 8.13
CA ALA A 518 14.76 -10.07 8.81
C ALA A 518 15.83 -10.65 7.87
N ASP A 519 15.49 -11.61 7.00
CA ASP A 519 16.39 -12.14 5.97
C ASP A 519 16.89 -11.05 5.02
N PHE A 520 15.99 -10.13 4.62
CA PHE A 520 16.38 -8.97 3.83
C PHE A 520 17.42 -8.12 4.56
N MET A 521 17.13 -7.66 5.79
CA MET A 521 18.03 -6.78 6.54
C MET A 521 19.36 -7.44 6.93
N LEU A 522 19.32 -8.68 7.41
CA LEU A 522 20.48 -9.35 7.98
C LEU A 522 21.40 -9.92 6.89
N SER A 523 20.84 -10.43 5.80
CA SER A 523 21.58 -11.24 4.83
C SER A 523 21.66 -10.68 3.42
N ARG A 524 20.75 -9.79 3.00
CA ARG A 524 20.68 -9.33 1.60
C ARG A 524 20.93 -7.83 1.40
N LEU A 525 20.54 -7.01 2.37
CA LEU A 525 20.70 -5.58 2.32
C LEU A 525 22.17 -5.22 2.16
N GLU A 526 22.44 -4.23 1.33
CA GLU A 526 23.80 -3.83 1.00
C GLU A 526 24.52 -3.22 2.20
N ARG A 527 25.83 -3.52 2.28
CA ARG A 527 26.71 -3.12 3.39
C ARG A 527 27.99 -2.49 2.87
N LYS A 528 28.52 -1.54 3.64
CA LYS A 528 29.91 -1.11 3.51
C LYS A 528 30.86 -2.20 4.01
N GLU A 529 32.16 -2.02 3.75
CA GLU A 529 33.19 -3.01 4.13
C GLU A 529 33.25 -3.26 5.65
N ASP A 530 32.91 -2.27 6.47
CA ASP A 530 32.79 -2.40 7.92
C ASP A 530 31.42 -2.95 8.38
N GLY A 531 30.57 -3.32 7.43
CA GLY A 531 29.26 -3.90 7.67
C GLY A 531 28.13 -2.89 7.92
N ALA A 532 28.38 -1.59 7.77
CA ALA A 532 27.34 -0.57 7.94
C ALA A 532 26.29 -0.65 6.83
N PHE A 533 25.01 -0.56 7.18
CA PHE A 533 23.95 -0.48 6.18
C PHE A 533 24.11 0.77 5.31
N TYR A 534 23.80 0.64 4.02
CA TYR A 534 23.75 1.80 3.11
C TYR A 534 22.80 1.53 1.94
N ARG A 535 22.48 2.59 1.20
CA ARG A 535 21.58 2.58 0.06
C ARG A 535 22.39 2.46 -1.22
N LYS A 536 22.36 1.30 -1.91
CA LYS A 536 22.97 1.17 -3.24
C LYS A 536 22.13 1.89 -4.30
N CYS A 537 20.83 1.59 -4.37
CA CYS A 537 19.80 2.33 -5.13
C CYS A 537 20.26 2.87 -6.51
N ILE A 538 20.84 2.01 -7.36
CA ILE A 538 21.43 2.41 -8.65
C ILE A 538 20.42 3.20 -9.50
N GLY A 539 20.81 4.39 -9.95
CA GLY A 539 19.98 5.25 -10.81
C GLY A 539 18.88 6.01 -10.07
N GLU A 540 18.81 5.92 -8.75
CA GLU A 540 17.89 6.71 -7.91
C GLU A 540 18.68 7.84 -7.22
N TYR A 541 17.97 8.89 -6.76
CA TYR A 541 18.65 10.02 -6.10
C TYR A 541 19.43 9.60 -4.85
N ALA A 542 19.00 8.55 -4.15
CA ALA A 542 19.65 8.00 -2.96
C ALA A 542 20.84 7.06 -3.27
N GLU A 543 21.27 6.95 -4.54
CA GLU A 543 22.37 6.08 -4.93
C GLU A 543 23.64 6.33 -4.13
N ASN A 544 24.16 5.25 -3.53
CA ASN A 544 25.41 5.17 -2.77
C ASN A 544 25.48 6.15 -1.59
N THR A 545 24.46 6.13 -0.74
CA THR A 545 24.33 7.01 0.44
C THR A 545 23.99 6.24 1.72
N MET A 546 24.27 6.83 2.89
CA MET A 546 23.83 6.36 4.22
C MET A 546 23.07 7.48 4.92
N TRP A 547 21.91 7.19 5.50
CA TRP A 547 21.00 8.21 6.04
C TRP A 547 20.73 7.95 7.51
N ALA A 548 20.78 8.99 8.36
CA ALA A 548 20.46 8.85 9.79
C ALA A 548 19.12 8.11 10.05
N ASP A 549 18.14 8.34 9.16
CA ASP A 549 16.83 7.70 9.12
C ASP A 549 16.88 6.16 9.06
N ASP A 550 17.90 5.59 8.41
CA ASP A 550 18.06 4.13 8.26
C ASP A 550 18.18 3.42 9.62
N LEU A 551 18.61 4.10 10.68
CA LEU A 551 18.58 3.57 12.04
C LEU A 551 17.16 3.28 12.51
N TYR A 552 16.20 4.15 12.18
CA TYR A 552 14.78 3.91 12.46
C TYR A 552 14.17 2.89 11.51
N MET A 553 14.57 2.90 10.25
CA MET A 553 14.07 1.94 9.26
C MET A 553 14.66 0.53 9.42
N SER A 554 15.49 0.28 10.45
CA SER A 554 16.08 -1.04 10.70
C SER A 554 15.97 -1.48 12.15
N THR A 555 16.52 -0.69 13.08
CA THR A 555 16.80 -1.16 14.44
C THR A 555 15.56 -1.45 15.30
N PRO A 556 14.45 -0.67 15.25
CA PRO A 556 13.23 -1.00 16.00
C PRO A 556 12.56 -2.29 15.51
N PHE A 557 12.65 -2.60 14.21
CA PHE A 557 12.18 -3.87 13.67
C PHE A 557 13.03 -5.03 14.21
N LEU A 558 14.36 -4.92 14.11
CA LEU A 558 15.27 -5.96 14.56
C LEU A 558 15.10 -6.26 16.07
N VAL A 559 14.90 -5.22 16.89
CA VAL A 559 14.58 -5.35 18.32
C VAL A 559 13.30 -6.16 18.55
N ARG A 560 12.22 -5.81 17.86
CA ARG A 560 10.93 -6.52 18.01
C ARG A 560 10.99 -7.93 17.45
N TYR A 561 11.74 -8.14 16.37
CA TYR A 561 11.95 -9.45 15.79
C TYR A 561 12.67 -10.35 16.79
N ALA A 562 13.79 -9.90 17.36
CA ALA A 562 14.52 -10.61 18.41
C ALA A 562 13.62 -10.96 19.60
N ARG A 563 12.76 -10.02 20.04
CA ARG A 563 11.81 -10.25 21.14
C ARG A 563 10.79 -11.35 20.82
N VAL A 564 10.28 -11.41 19.59
CA VAL A 564 9.25 -12.38 19.18
C VAL A 564 9.85 -13.76 18.87
N THR A 565 11.04 -13.81 18.27
CA THR A 565 11.66 -15.07 17.80
C THR A 565 12.70 -15.64 18.75
N GLY A 566 13.25 -14.83 19.66
CA GLY A 566 14.40 -15.18 20.49
C GLY A 566 15.75 -15.08 19.78
N ASP A 567 15.81 -14.56 18.55
CA ASP A 567 17.04 -14.42 17.78
C ASP A 567 17.87 -13.22 18.24
N SER A 568 18.87 -13.47 19.09
CA SER A 568 19.73 -12.42 19.63
C SER A 568 20.60 -11.74 18.57
N SER A 569 20.88 -12.40 17.43
CA SER A 569 21.74 -11.82 16.39
C SER A 569 21.13 -10.58 15.76
N ALA A 570 19.79 -10.50 15.69
CA ALA A 570 19.07 -9.32 15.25
C ALA A 570 19.27 -8.15 16.22
N LEU A 571 19.28 -8.40 17.53
CA LEU A 571 19.51 -7.39 18.55
C LEU A 571 20.97 -6.90 18.56
N ASP A 572 21.92 -7.82 18.43
CA ASP A 572 23.35 -7.50 18.33
C ASP A 572 23.62 -6.60 17.10
N GLU A 573 23.02 -6.94 15.96
CA GLU A 573 23.13 -6.15 14.74
C GLU A 573 22.50 -4.76 14.89
N ALA A 574 21.33 -4.67 15.55
CA ALA A 574 20.68 -3.39 15.83
C ALA A 574 21.58 -2.45 16.66
N ALA A 575 22.26 -2.98 17.68
CA ALA A 575 23.22 -2.23 18.49
C ALA A 575 24.45 -1.81 17.66
N ARG A 576 25.02 -2.74 16.88
CA ARG A 576 26.22 -2.51 16.07
C ARG A 576 26.06 -1.36 15.07
N GLN A 577 24.87 -1.22 14.47
CA GLN A 577 24.61 -0.16 13.48
C GLN A 577 24.75 1.25 14.08
N PHE A 578 24.44 1.49 15.35
CA PHE A 578 24.64 2.82 15.95
C PHE A 578 26.12 3.21 16.02
N SER A 579 26.99 2.28 16.42
CA SER A 579 28.43 2.51 16.47
C SER A 579 29.01 2.81 15.08
N LEU A 580 28.50 2.14 14.05
CA LEU A 580 28.89 2.38 12.65
C LEU A 580 28.37 3.73 12.13
N TYR A 581 27.10 4.05 12.33
CA TYR A 581 26.51 5.31 11.87
C TYR A 581 27.15 6.50 12.57
N ARG A 582 27.50 6.38 13.85
CA ARG A 582 28.26 7.40 14.59
C ARG A 582 29.59 7.73 13.89
N LYS A 583 30.32 6.73 13.40
CA LYS A 583 31.60 6.94 12.68
C LYS A 583 31.44 7.81 11.43
N TYR A 584 30.32 7.67 10.71
CA TYR A 584 30.09 8.38 9.45
C TYR A 584 29.39 9.74 9.61
N LEU A 585 28.45 9.84 10.55
CA LEU A 585 27.50 10.96 10.60
C LEU A 585 27.65 11.87 11.82
N PHE A 586 28.30 11.42 12.90
CA PHE A 586 28.35 12.22 14.13
C PHE A 586 29.18 13.50 13.94
N MET A 587 28.61 14.62 14.38
CA MET A 587 29.20 15.96 14.34
C MET A 587 29.67 16.33 15.75
N PRO A 588 30.95 16.08 16.10
CA PRO A 588 31.43 16.19 17.48
C PRO A 588 31.37 17.61 18.05
N GLU A 589 31.44 18.64 17.21
CA GLU A 589 31.31 20.05 17.61
C GLU A 589 29.94 20.35 18.23
N PHE A 590 28.88 19.80 17.63
CA PHE A 590 27.50 20.03 18.03
C PHE A 590 26.92 18.88 18.87
N LYS A 591 27.61 17.74 18.94
CA LYS A 591 27.14 16.48 19.53
C LYS A 591 25.80 16.01 18.96
N ILE A 592 25.62 16.15 17.65
CA ILE A 592 24.42 15.71 16.91
C ILE A 592 24.84 15.00 15.62
N MET A 593 23.88 14.54 14.82
CA MET A 593 24.15 13.80 13.59
C MET A 593 23.98 14.69 12.35
N SER A 594 24.85 14.50 11.36
CA SER A 594 24.58 14.90 9.99
C SER A 594 23.50 13.99 9.39
N HIS A 595 22.67 14.53 8.49
CA HIS A 595 21.59 13.76 7.88
C HIS A 595 22.08 12.59 7.01
N VAL A 596 23.02 12.86 6.09
CA VAL A 596 23.44 11.87 5.08
C VAL A 596 24.95 11.85 4.92
N TYR A 597 25.50 10.66 4.70
CA TYR A 597 26.84 10.46 4.18
C TYR A 597 26.73 10.02 2.72
N ASP A 598 27.34 10.79 1.81
CA ASP A 598 27.35 10.46 0.38
C ASP A 598 28.70 9.86 0.01
N PHE A 599 28.70 8.55 -0.29
CA PHE A 599 29.93 7.82 -0.62
C PHE A 599 30.46 8.16 -2.02
N LYS A 600 29.67 8.81 -2.88
CA LYS A 600 30.16 9.32 -4.17
C LYS A 600 31.15 10.47 -3.96
N TYR A 601 30.92 11.28 -2.93
CA TYR A 601 31.77 12.41 -2.57
C TYR A 601 32.70 12.13 -1.37
N GLY A 602 32.50 11.01 -0.68
CA GLY A 602 33.31 10.62 0.47
C GLY A 602 33.15 11.56 1.68
N GLN A 603 31.96 12.16 1.84
CA GLN A 603 31.71 13.11 2.93
C GLN A 603 30.26 13.11 3.40
N ALA A 604 30.08 13.47 4.67
CA ALA A 604 28.77 13.81 5.24
C ALA A 604 28.29 15.15 4.68
N THR A 605 26.96 15.33 4.60
CA THR A 605 26.37 16.61 4.18
C THR A 605 26.65 17.74 5.17
N GLN A 606 27.00 17.41 6.42
CA GLN A 606 27.16 18.34 7.54
C GLN A 606 25.91 19.19 7.83
N ILE A 607 24.74 18.75 7.33
CA ILE A 607 23.45 19.36 7.64
C ILE A 607 22.75 18.53 8.71
N PRO A 608 22.57 19.03 9.95
CA PRO A 608 21.88 18.31 11.01
C PRO A 608 20.37 18.53 10.88
N TRP A 609 19.76 17.83 9.93
CA TRP A 609 18.31 17.86 9.75
C TRP A 609 17.60 17.28 10.98
N GLY A 610 16.59 18.01 11.46
CA GLY A 610 15.89 17.71 12.72
C GLY A 610 15.28 16.31 12.75
N ARG A 611 14.50 15.93 11.74
CA ARG A 611 13.81 14.63 11.76
C ARG A 611 14.77 13.44 11.68
N GLY A 612 15.82 13.49 10.85
CA GLY A 612 16.84 12.44 10.80
C GLY A 612 17.55 12.23 12.15
N ASN A 613 17.80 13.33 12.88
CA ASN A 613 18.31 13.29 14.25
C ASN A 613 17.30 12.71 15.25
N GLY A 614 16.04 13.12 15.13
CA GLY A 614 14.95 12.55 15.93
C GLY A 614 14.86 11.03 15.75
N TRP A 615 14.96 10.53 14.52
CA TRP A 615 14.93 9.09 14.22
C TRP A 615 16.11 8.34 14.84
N THR A 616 17.29 8.96 14.85
CA THR A 616 18.46 8.42 15.55
C THR A 616 18.17 8.26 17.04
N LEU A 617 17.71 9.34 17.71
CA LEU A 617 17.47 9.31 19.15
C LEU A 617 16.35 8.34 19.52
N PHE A 618 15.22 8.42 18.81
CA PHE A 618 14.07 7.55 18.99
C PHE A 618 14.51 6.08 18.98
N SER A 619 15.24 5.69 17.93
CA SER A 619 15.63 4.30 17.72
C SER A 619 16.67 3.83 18.72
N LEU A 620 17.58 4.73 19.13
CA LEU A 620 18.55 4.43 20.18
C LEU A 620 17.86 4.07 21.50
N THR A 621 16.76 4.77 21.83
CA THR A 621 15.98 4.43 23.04
C THR A 621 15.25 3.11 22.94
N GLU A 622 14.83 2.69 21.74
CA GLU A 622 14.19 1.37 21.51
C GLU A 622 15.22 0.24 21.70
N VAL A 623 16.43 0.42 21.14
CA VAL A 623 17.53 -0.54 21.30
C VAL A 623 17.97 -0.61 22.77
N LEU A 624 18.21 0.52 23.43
CA LEU A 624 18.66 0.56 24.83
C LEU A 624 17.68 -0.08 25.82
N GLU A 625 16.38 0.00 25.56
CA GLU A 625 15.37 -0.69 26.37
C GLU A 625 15.45 -2.21 26.20
N ALA A 626 15.71 -2.68 24.97
CA ALA A 626 15.75 -4.10 24.66
C ALA A 626 17.08 -4.79 24.99
N LEU A 627 18.18 -4.04 25.06
CA LEU A 627 19.50 -4.58 25.33
C LEU A 627 19.62 -5.14 26.75
N PRO A 628 20.11 -6.38 26.92
CA PRO A 628 20.51 -6.89 28.22
C PRO A 628 21.51 -5.94 28.91
N ILE A 629 21.43 -5.83 30.24
CA ILE A 629 22.32 -4.96 31.03
C ILE A 629 23.80 -5.26 30.73
N GLU A 630 24.13 -6.54 30.56
CA GLU A 630 25.51 -7.01 30.34
C GLU A 630 25.93 -7.06 28.86
N HIS A 631 25.11 -6.54 27.95
CA HIS A 631 25.47 -6.51 26.54
C HIS A 631 26.68 -5.59 26.30
N PRO A 632 27.72 -6.02 25.56
CA PRO A 632 28.99 -5.32 25.46
C PRO A 632 28.90 -3.91 24.85
N GLU A 633 27.99 -3.69 23.90
CA GLU A 633 27.77 -2.36 23.29
C GLU A 633 26.99 -1.40 24.21
N ARG A 634 26.29 -1.90 25.22
CA ARG A 634 25.33 -1.09 25.99
C ARG A 634 25.98 0.13 26.67
N PRO A 635 27.16 0.04 27.30
CA PRO A 635 27.82 1.21 27.88
C PRO A 635 28.13 2.29 26.84
N ALA A 636 28.68 1.91 25.67
CA ALA A 636 29.01 2.85 24.60
C ALA A 636 27.76 3.53 24.05
N LEU A 637 26.66 2.79 23.92
CA LEU A 637 25.37 3.33 23.46
C LEU A 637 24.73 4.27 24.49
N ILE A 638 24.86 4.02 25.79
CA ILE A 638 24.42 4.95 26.83
C ILE A 638 25.25 6.24 26.80
N THR A 639 26.57 6.14 26.62
CA THR A 639 27.43 7.32 26.44
C THR A 639 26.98 8.11 25.22
N PHE A 640 26.79 7.45 24.08
CA PHE A 640 26.35 8.12 22.86
C PHE A 640 24.97 8.76 23.01
N PHE A 641 24.03 8.10 23.69
CA PHE A 641 22.72 8.66 24.03
C PHE A 641 22.85 9.95 24.84
N ASN A 642 23.70 9.98 25.87
CA ASN A 642 23.92 11.19 26.67
C ASN A 642 24.58 12.31 25.85
N GLU A 643 25.55 12.00 24.99
CA GLU A 643 26.18 12.98 24.08
C GLU A 643 25.13 13.63 23.16
N LEU A 644 24.30 12.82 22.51
CA LEU A 644 23.23 13.30 21.64
C LEU A 644 22.21 14.16 22.40
N CYS A 645 21.77 13.69 23.56
CA CYS A 645 20.81 14.42 24.37
C CYS A 645 21.35 15.78 24.83
N GLU A 646 22.63 15.86 25.20
CA GLU A 646 23.29 17.13 25.53
C GLU A 646 23.26 18.10 24.34
N GLY A 647 23.64 17.65 23.14
CA GLY A 647 23.60 18.44 21.91
C GLY A 647 22.20 18.93 21.57
N TYR A 648 21.20 18.05 21.68
CA TYR A 648 19.81 18.42 21.43
C TYR A 648 19.27 19.43 22.46
N ALA A 649 19.52 19.21 23.75
CA ALA A 649 19.06 20.13 24.79
C ALA A 649 19.66 21.54 24.62
N ALA A 650 20.92 21.66 24.19
CA ALA A 650 21.58 22.93 23.92
C ALA A 650 20.97 23.73 22.74
N LEU A 651 20.25 23.06 21.84
CA LEU A 651 19.65 23.65 20.63
C LEU A 651 18.14 23.84 20.72
N GLN A 652 17.53 23.65 21.91
CA GLN A 652 16.09 23.86 22.10
C GLN A 652 15.74 25.35 21.98
N GLY A 653 14.80 25.69 21.09
CA GLY A 653 14.32 27.06 20.91
C GLY A 653 13.55 27.59 22.13
N GLU A 654 13.33 28.91 22.16
CA GLU A 654 12.61 29.58 23.25
C GLU A 654 11.18 29.03 23.44
N SER A 655 10.52 28.68 22.33
CA SER A 655 9.16 28.11 22.34
C SER A 655 9.07 26.69 22.89
N GLY A 656 10.22 26.04 23.14
CA GLY A 656 10.31 24.61 23.46
C GLY A 656 10.44 23.70 22.25
N LEU A 657 10.22 24.21 21.03
CA LEU A 657 10.41 23.46 19.79
C LEU A 657 11.87 23.52 19.29
N TRP A 658 12.22 22.62 18.37
CA TRP A 658 13.48 22.62 17.64
C TRP A 658 13.31 23.09 16.20
N HIS A 659 14.38 23.61 15.63
CA HIS A 659 14.43 24.09 14.25
C HIS A 659 14.67 22.95 13.26
N GLN A 660 14.15 23.11 12.03
CA GLN A 660 14.27 22.17 10.93
C GLN A 660 15.72 21.78 10.64
N VAL A 661 16.63 22.77 10.66
CA VAL A 661 18.07 22.54 10.70
C VAL A 661 18.54 22.91 12.09
N LEU A 662 18.97 21.92 12.88
CA LEU A 662 19.08 22.05 14.34
C LEU A 662 20.04 23.15 14.80
N ASN A 663 21.12 23.36 14.05
CA ASN A 663 22.13 24.37 14.36
C ASN A 663 21.89 25.72 13.64
N ASP A 664 20.74 25.90 13.00
CA ASP A 664 20.35 27.16 12.36
C ASP A 664 18.97 27.64 12.87
N PRO A 665 18.96 28.58 13.85
CA PRO A 665 17.73 29.09 14.43
C PRO A 665 16.92 30.00 13.48
N GLN A 666 17.42 30.29 12.28
CA GLN A 666 16.66 31.03 11.26
C GLN A 666 15.70 30.13 10.48
N THR A 667 15.92 28.81 10.50
CA THR A 667 15.01 27.86 9.87
C THR A 667 13.72 27.72 10.67
N TYR A 668 12.63 27.25 10.05
CA TYR A 668 11.36 27.13 10.76
C TYR A 668 11.40 26.07 11.88
N GLU A 669 10.63 26.28 12.96
CA GLU A 669 10.43 25.28 14.02
C GLU A 669 9.67 24.05 13.48
N GLU A 670 10.17 22.84 13.72
CA GLU A 670 9.62 21.60 13.16
C GLU A 670 9.09 20.66 14.25
N ALA A 671 7.88 20.17 14.06
CA ALA A 671 7.11 19.52 15.10
C ALA A 671 7.50 18.03 15.27
N SER A 672 7.81 17.32 14.19
CA SER A 672 8.10 15.87 14.26
C SER A 672 9.40 15.57 15.01
N CYS A 673 10.48 16.31 14.74
CA CYS A 673 11.75 16.16 15.46
C CYS A 673 11.60 16.54 16.94
N THR A 674 10.86 17.62 17.22
CA THR A 674 10.56 18.04 18.59
C THR A 674 9.86 16.92 19.37
N ALA A 675 8.86 16.27 18.76
CA ALA A 675 8.16 15.17 19.39
C ALA A 675 9.07 13.95 19.64
N MET A 676 9.99 13.63 18.72
CA MET A 676 10.97 12.57 18.92
C MET A 676 11.98 12.89 20.03
N PHE A 677 12.39 14.16 20.18
CA PHE A 677 13.25 14.57 21.29
C PHE A 677 12.53 14.48 22.63
N ALA A 678 11.27 14.93 22.71
CA ALA A 678 10.43 14.75 23.89
C ALA A 678 10.28 13.27 24.28
N TYR A 679 10.08 12.39 23.28
CA TYR A 679 10.04 10.94 23.45
C TYR A 679 11.36 10.39 24.02
N GLY A 680 12.48 10.72 23.38
CA GLY A 680 13.80 10.23 23.78
C GLY A 680 14.21 10.68 25.19
N PHE A 681 14.01 11.97 25.51
CA PHE A 681 14.25 12.50 26.85
C PHE A 681 13.36 11.83 27.90
N SER A 682 12.07 11.68 27.63
CA SER A 682 11.14 11.05 28.57
C SER A 682 11.52 9.60 28.90
N ARG A 683 11.95 8.85 27.89
CA ARG A 683 12.45 7.48 28.07
C ARG A 683 13.77 7.45 28.85
N GLY A 684 14.72 8.31 28.53
CA GLY A 684 15.99 8.40 29.27
C GLY A 684 15.79 8.66 30.76
N VAL A 685 14.82 9.49 31.14
CA VAL A 685 14.44 9.73 32.54
C VAL A 685 13.80 8.49 33.17
N ARG A 686 12.83 7.86 32.49
CA ARG A 686 12.13 6.65 32.98
C ARG A 686 13.08 5.49 33.23
N PHE A 687 13.97 5.22 32.28
CA PHE A 687 14.91 4.10 32.34
C PHE A 687 16.21 4.42 33.08
N GLY A 688 16.40 5.66 33.53
CA GLY A 688 17.56 6.06 34.34
C GLY A 688 18.88 6.05 33.57
N TRP A 689 18.86 6.45 32.30
CA TRP A 689 20.07 6.51 31.45
C TRP A 689 20.86 7.80 31.59
N PHE A 690 20.27 8.84 32.19
CA PHE A 690 20.91 10.14 32.37
C PHE A 690 21.73 10.21 33.66
N THR A 691 22.90 10.83 33.56
CA THR A 691 23.70 11.23 34.72
C THR A 691 23.04 12.41 35.46
N ASP A 692 22.51 13.38 34.71
CA ASP A 692 21.76 14.53 35.24
C ASP A 692 20.39 14.63 34.55
N PRO A 693 19.32 14.09 35.16
CA PRO A 693 18.03 13.97 34.49
C PRO A 693 17.22 15.29 34.42
N GLU A 694 17.49 16.28 35.27
CA GLU A 694 16.56 17.42 35.48
C GLU A 694 16.48 18.35 34.25
N VAL A 695 17.61 18.56 33.58
CA VAL A 695 17.67 19.33 32.32
C VAL A 695 16.79 18.68 31.24
N TYR A 696 16.75 17.35 31.18
CA TYR A 696 15.99 16.59 30.19
C TYR A 696 14.50 16.48 30.57
N VAL A 697 14.17 16.43 31.86
CA VAL A 697 12.78 16.58 32.33
C VAL A 697 12.22 17.91 31.87
N THR A 698 12.96 19.00 32.12
CA THR A 698 12.56 20.36 31.73
C THR A 698 12.45 20.48 30.21
N ALA A 699 13.43 19.97 29.47
CA ALA A 699 13.41 20.01 28.00
C ALA A 699 12.21 19.24 27.42
N ALA A 700 11.91 18.04 27.93
CA ALA A 700 10.77 17.24 27.48
C ALA A 700 9.42 17.91 27.77
N GLN A 701 9.27 18.54 28.95
CA GLN A 701 8.05 19.29 29.30
C GLN A 701 7.85 20.51 28.41
N ARG A 702 8.92 21.30 28.19
CA ARG A 702 8.90 22.45 27.27
C ARG A 702 8.57 22.03 25.84
N ALA A 703 9.13 20.90 25.39
CA ALA A 703 8.83 20.33 24.08
C ALA A 703 7.35 20.00 23.94
N TRP A 704 6.80 19.25 24.91
CA TRP A 704 5.38 18.89 24.91
C TRP A 704 4.47 20.12 24.95
N GLN A 705 4.77 21.08 25.83
CA GLN A 705 4.03 22.33 25.93
C GLN A 705 4.06 23.11 24.60
N GLY A 706 5.23 23.24 23.97
CA GLY A 706 5.37 23.86 22.66
C GLY A 706 4.50 23.17 21.60
N LEU A 707 4.48 21.84 21.57
CA LEU A 707 3.67 21.06 20.64
C LEU A 707 2.17 21.30 20.83
N VAL A 708 1.65 21.23 22.05
CA VAL A 708 0.20 21.44 22.30
C VAL A 708 -0.23 22.90 22.14
N CYS A 709 0.70 23.85 22.27
CA CYS A 709 0.44 25.27 22.04
C CYS A 709 0.48 25.65 20.55
N LYS A 710 1.36 25.03 19.76
CA LYS A 710 1.69 25.52 18.41
C LYS A 710 1.47 24.51 17.29
N ALA A 711 1.61 23.21 17.54
CA ALA A 711 1.60 22.19 16.51
C ALA A 711 0.31 21.35 16.50
N ILE A 712 -0.37 21.20 17.64
CA ILE A 712 -1.60 20.41 17.73
C ILE A 712 -2.79 21.34 17.96
N ASP A 713 -3.71 21.39 17.00
CA ASP A 713 -4.93 22.17 17.14
C ASP A 713 -6.02 21.42 17.92
N ARG A 714 -7.07 22.14 18.33
CA ARG A 714 -8.20 21.63 19.12
C ARG A 714 -9.06 20.60 18.39
N GLN A 715 -8.88 20.43 17.08
CA GLN A 715 -9.50 19.36 16.28
C GLN A 715 -8.62 18.11 16.20
N GLY A 716 -7.41 18.14 16.76
CA GLY A 716 -6.44 17.06 16.67
C GLY A 716 -5.67 17.05 15.35
N ASN A 717 -5.71 18.12 14.55
CA ASN A 717 -4.81 18.19 13.41
C ASN A 717 -3.39 18.53 13.88
N VAL A 718 -2.41 17.91 13.24
CA VAL A 718 -0.99 18.10 13.51
C VAL A 718 -0.39 18.99 12.43
N HIS A 719 0.20 20.10 12.83
CA HIS A 719 0.84 21.09 11.99
C HIS A 719 2.35 21.06 12.20
N GLY A 720 3.10 21.72 11.30
CA GLY A 720 4.54 21.86 11.44
C GLY A 720 5.38 20.61 11.20
N VAL A 721 4.80 19.58 10.60
CA VAL A 721 5.51 18.36 10.22
C VAL A 721 6.07 18.54 8.82
N CYS A 722 7.38 18.47 8.63
CA CYS A 722 7.97 18.60 7.29
C CYS A 722 7.65 17.38 6.41
N SER A 723 7.41 17.60 5.13
CA SER A 723 7.11 16.51 4.16
C SER A 723 8.29 15.54 3.99
N GLY A 724 8.08 14.42 3.27
CA GLY A 724 9.14 13.46 2.95
C GLY A 724 10.33 14.12 2.22
N SER A 725 11.55 13.79 2.68
CA SER A 725 12.78 14.48 2.27
C SER A 725 13.63 13.65 1.29
N ARG A 726 14.35 14.35 0.42
CA ARG A 726 15.58 13.86 -0.21
C ARG A 726 16.77 14.25 0.69
N TYR A 727 17.92 14.58 0.10
CA TYR A 727 19.04 15.18 0.80
C TYR A 727 19.68 16.28 -0.04
N ALA A 728 20.41 17.16 0.63
CA ALA A 728 21.24 18.19 0.02
C ALA A 728 22.45 18.51 0.92
N PHE A 729 23.45 19.16 0.33
CA PHE A 729 24.62 19.72 1.01
C PHE A 729 24.40 21.17 1.50
N THR A 730 23.17 21.68 1.41
CA THR A 730 22.83 23.05 1.82
C THR A 730 21.63 23.04 2.76
N ALA A 731 21.67 23.91 3.77
CA ALA A 731 20.53 24.14 4.67
C ALA A 731 19.31 24.70 3.93
N GLU A 732 19.55 25.46 2.84
CA GLU A 732 18.49 26.09 2.04
C GLU A 732 17.48 25.08 1.49
N TYR A 733 17.91 23.89 1.06
CA TYR A 733 16.99 22.83 0.65
C TYR A 733 16.00 22.44 1.78
N TYR A 734 16.53 22.20 2.98
CA TYR A 734 15.73 21.76 4.12
C TYR A 734 14.80 22.85 4.64
N ASP A 735 15.21 24.12 4.54
CA ASP A 735 14.39 25.25 4.96
C ASP A 735 13.37 25.68 3.89
N LYS A 736 13.81 25.81 2.63
CA LYS A 736 13.04 26.44 1.54
C LYS A 736 12.22 25.47 0.71
N ASP A 737 12.68 24.23 0.52
CA ASP A 737 12.02 23.27 -0.36
C ASP A 737 11.23 22.20 0.40
N LEU A 738 11.75 21.80 1.56
CA LEU A 738 11.16 20.79 2.42
C LEU A 738 10.17 21.43 3.41
N ARG A 739 9.01 21.84 2.91
CA ARG A 739 7.98 22.55 3.69
C ARG A 739 7.08 21.61 4.49
N THR A 740 6.31 22.20 5.41
CA THR A 740 5.41 21.49 6.32
C THR A 740 4.07 21.14 5.67
N VAL A 741 3.54 19.97 6.02
CA VAL A 741 2.23 19.48 5.59
C VAL A 741 1.40 19.16 6.83
N THR A 742 0.18 19.72 6.90
CA THR A 742 -0.75 19.41 8.00
C THR A 742 -1.21 17.96 7.89
N ASN A 743 -1.26 17.26 9.03
CA ASN A 743 -1.62 15.85 9.15
C ASN A 743 -0.75 14.93 8.30
N ASP A 744 0.50 15.30 8.10
CA ASP A 744 1.46 14.44 7.45
C ASP A 744 1.72 13.19 8.32
N ASN A 745 1.63 12.01 7.70
CA ASN A 745 1.74 10.70 8.36
C ASN A 745 3.10 10.49 9.06
N HIS A 746 4.14 11.26 8.70
CA HIS A 746 5.42 11.17 9.38
C HIS A 746 5.33 11.66 10.83
N GLY A 747 4.40 12.57 11.16
CA GLY A 747 4.34 13.24 12.46
C GLY A 747 3.28 12.72 13.43
N ILE A 748 2.11 12.28 12.93
CA ILE A 748 0.94 11.98 13.76
C ILE A 748 1.24 10.89 14.80
N GLY A 749 1.83 9.77 14.37
CA GLY A 749 2.27 8.69 15.26
C GLY A 749 3.23 9.15 16.34
N ILE A 750 4.17 10.03 15.99
CA ILE A 750 5.20 10.52 16.91
C ILE A 750 4.58 11.43 17.95
N MET A 751 3.63 12.30 17.60
CA MET A 751 2.92 13.14 18.58
C MET A 751 2.25 12.28 19.65
N MET A 752 1.62 11.18 19.22
CA MET A 752 1.01 10.18 20.09
C MET A 752 2.06 9.49 21.00
N LEU A 753 3.18 9.07 20.45
CA LEU A 753 4.27 8.45 21.21
C LEU A 753 4.91 9.41 22.21
N ALA A 754 5.16 10.66 21.80
CA ALA A 754 5.72 11.70 22.64
C ALA A 754 4.81 12.02 23.82
N GLY A 755 3.51 12.25 23.56
CA GLY A 755 2.53 12.50 24.63
C GLY A 755 2.43 11.33 25.61
N THR A 756 2.46 10.11 25.09
CA THR A 756 2.44 8.88 25.89
C THR A 756 3.67 8.77 26.80
N GLU A 757 4.89 8.96 26.27
CA GLU A 757 6.10 8.87 27.10
C GLU A 757 6.26 10.05 28.07
N VAL A 758 5.81 11.26 27.70
CA VAL A 758 5.76 12.41 28.63
C VAL A 758 4.81 12.13 29.79
N ALA A 759 3.62 11.57 29.53
CA ALA A 759 2.67 11.16 30.57
C ALA A 759 3.29 10.11 31.50
N LYS A 760 3.90 9.07 30.93
CA LYS A 760 4.59 8.02 31.70
C LYS A 760 5.77 8.58 32.51
N MET A 761 6.52 9.54 31.98
CA MET A 761 7.62 10.20 32.69
C MET A 761 7.09 10.98 33.89
N LYS A 762 6.06 11.80 33.71
CA LYS A 762 5.42 12.56 34.81
C LYS A 762 4.92 11.62 35.92
N LYS A 763 4.27 10.51 35.54
CA LYS A 763 3.83 9.47 36.48
C LYS A 763 5.00 8.84 37.26
N HIS A 764 6.05 8.41 36.54
CA HIS A 764 7.26 7.82 37.14
C HIS A 764 7.93 8.77 38.16
N LEU A 765 8.02 10.06 37.85
CA LEU A 765 8.58 11.06 38.76
C LEU A 765 7.69 11.30 39.99
N ALA A 766 6.36 11.26 39.83
CA ALA A 766 5.42 11.37 40.94
C ALA A 766 5.54 10.18 41.91
N GLU A 767 5.64 8.96 41.37
CA GLU A 767 5.79 7.72 42.15
C GLU A 767 7.11 7.68 42.95
N ARG A 768 8.23 8.15 42.37
CA ARG A 768 9.51 8.28 43.09
C ARG A 768 9.46 9.26 44.27
N LYS A 769 8.69 10.34 44.16
CA LYS A 769 8.52 11.31 45.26
C LYS A 769 7.71 10.73 46.43
N THR A 770 6.78 9.82 46.15
CA THR A 770 6.02 9.14 47.20
C THR A 770 6.84 8.09 47.95
N GLU A 771 7.79 7.40 47.32
CA GLU A 771 8.66 6.42 47.97
C GLU A 771 9.77 7.06 48.85
N SER A 772 10.14 8.31 48.58
CA SER A 772 11.21 9.04 49.28
C SER A 772 10.75 9.91 50.47
N SER A 773 9.46 9.90 50.82
CA SER A 773 8.95 10.56 52.03
C SER A 773 9.08 9.61 53.24
N PRO A 774 9.88 9.91 54.27
CA PRO A 774 10.00 9.05 55.44
C PRO A 774 8.65 8.99 56.18
N ALA A 775 8.24 7.78 56.55
CA ALA A 775 7.09 7.56 57.41
C ALA A 775 7.26 8.40 58.69
N VAL A 776 6.42 9.43 58.84
CA VAL A 776 6.33 10.20 60.09
C VAL A 776 5.80 9.24 61.14
N SER A 777 6.69 8.70 61.96
CA SER A 777 6.34 7.97 63.16
C SER A 777 5.66 8.94 64.13
N HIS A 778 4.34 8.86 64.22
CA HIS A 778 3.62 9.48 65.33
C HIS A 778 3.86 8.66 66.59
N SER A 779 4.69 9.24 67.48
CA SER A 779 4.81 8.86 68.89
C SER A 779 3.58 9.29 69.69
#